data_AF-A0A7J5N8K5-F1
#
_entry.id   AF-A0A7J5N8K5-F1
#
_cell.length_a   1.000
_cell.length_b   1.000
_cell.length_c   1.000
_cell.angle_alpha   90.00
_cell.angle_beta   90.00
_cell.angle_gamma   90.00
#
_symmetry.space_group_name_H-M   'P 1'
#
loop_
_entity.id
_entity.type
_entity.pdbx_description
1 polymer ?
#
loop_
_entity_poly.entity_id
_entity_poly.type
_entity_poly.pdbx_seq_one_letter_code
_entity_poly.pdbx_strand_id
1 'polypeptide(L)'
;MQGSREGKVRLSTHTFAGMANALTRKEPPHEDQPELMTRAERRRAARKARAVKTWKKVAAGTVAVATLFGGMGVASTALAADRDSYQDTIGNPSFESARNQYGLTKHMKNGAILHAWMWSFKTITQHMPEIAAAGYTSVQTEPMSKIKEVAANGKKFTENWYYVYQPANTSIGNFVVGTEADLKEMTATAHKYGVRVIVDVVANHFTSDWNAIDPDWQNKDYFHKRTGCDGPNGEINDYSNRYKVTQCHLLGLWDLNTQNQAVADRMQKFLKTAVADGVDGFRYDAAKHVELPTEVFDNKQSNYWNTILKNGSQFQYGEVLQGDSGLDYKAYANMFRDNSSDGGGNTASNYGKTIRAAVGSNNLDVKMVKNIDTGGASEDQLVTWVESHDNYANGDKESTGLTDYQIMMGWAVVGSRRAGAPLYFNRPKGSGGTNPQFAEQSQLGDAGDDMWKNKSVAAVNHFRNAMDGKGENLQNCGDKSCLMIERSTSDGIQNDGVVIANMGGDKSLSGMETTLDDGTYPDEVNGGQLVVSNHKIVSGTAKGGAVSVFYVKGESDPNVSVEAASKEFSSDNVKVTLRAQDADNLKYTTTEGESGSFTDGKVISVGKTLSIGETATVKVTGTAAKDGKKVKKGQALSASVTVKKVEVPKQNLAAQYSTNKVGMGVKKTINFNAGKDASIADWDSSMLIAQGAANDDPRVYRPNSMYEVPIDLYALYGAYDDDNLYLMWEMTNVQDVVDTGDDYPLSQGHLWQTQNLPFHIAIDTKDDSTCIGNNGGLQTGGSLWASNITWGGEQKLNNVVTISTNGSNGPWIYKGDESGLNSKAAYGPAANAATNTKKSNIKFGYGNGILSKDVIGIDGGWGENNGRFIGDMKAENQNKAKWVNFNEKGHNSAQMDDHYEIAIPLEEIGTTADRIASSGIGIELAATFGLSAMDSLPYDLAMNDNADLPDTGSQVNNSFEKSDDDMFSVKMANIGGEEPPVETKSVRIDQSDYSVDLSNGVATKQLTATTDPKGASVSWSSSDKDVATVSPKGVVTPRKAGTATITAKSGTKTSTITVTVTGELPPDPVAKNTVYASKPSGWGKIYAYVYTGDGATAVNNAAWPGVEMAAPSATDGCGKTGLYKYVVPDNLASGAKVIFNDGGSQQYPGSRQPGLDYNGGIVQWDGSSAALAAVECETTIPVTSVSISGDGVRDGKLALKSGASAQLTATVKPDNATDRKVTWTSSDSSVANVMGTGVVTAGSKAGKATVTATAGGKSASVTVTVT
;
A
#
# COMPACT_ATOMS: atom_id res chain seq x y z
N MET A 1 -34.65 -60.38 -14.89
CA MET A 1 -36.11 -60.60 -14.73
C MET A 1 -36.79 -59.42 -15.42
N GLN A 2 -37.66 -59.61 -16.43
CA GLN A 2 -39.11 -59.86 -16.29
C GLN A 2 -39.82 -58.81 -15.40
N GLY A 3 -40.77 -57.99 -15.88
CA GLY A 3 -41.06 -57.57 -17.26
C GLY A 3 -42.54 -57.33 -17.62
N SER A 4 -42.85 -56.17 -18.20
CA SER A 4 -44.10 -55.79 -18.91
C SER A 4 -43.77 -54.58 -19.84
N ARG A 5 -44.27 -54.37 -21.06
CA ARG A 5 -45.59 -54.52 -21.74
C ARG A 5 -46.63 -53.49 -21.23
N GLU A 6 -47.32 -52.70 -22.06
CA GLU A 6 -47.44 -52.52 -23.54
C GLU A 6 -47.88 -51.06 -23.81
N GLY A 7 -47.81 -50.45 -25.01
CA GLY A 7 -47.32 -50.87 -26.33
C GLY A 7 -48.12 -50.22 -27.49
N LYS A 8 -47.60 -50.33 -28.74
CA LYS A 8 -48.24 -49.94 -30.05
C LYS A 8 -48.25 -48.39 -30.28
N VAL A 9 -48.37 -47.73 -31.46
CA VAL A 9 -48.34 -47.98 -32.94
C VAL A 9 -48.39 -46.58 -33.65
N ARG A 10 -47.92 -46.24 -34.88
CA ARG A 10 -46.83 -46.69 -35.81
C ARG A 10 -46.83 -45.82 -37.12
N LEU A 11 -45.67 -45.57 -37.78
CA LEU A 11 -45.49 -45.23 -39.24
C LEU A 11 -45.99 -43.83 -39.76
N SER A 12 -45.58 -43.24 -40.91
CA SER A 12 -44.58 -43.57 -41.98
C SER A 12 -44.21 -42.43 -42.97
N THR A 13 -42.91 -42.32 -43.34
CA THR A 13 -42.29 -42.13 -44.69
C THR A 13 -42.56 -40.96 -45.69
N HIS A 14 -41.51 -40.66 -46.49
CA HIS A 14 -41.46 -40.11 -47.87
C HIS A 14 -41.53 -38.57 -48.12
N THR A 15 -41.13 -38.05 -49.30
CA THR A 15 -39.76 -37.82 -49.90
C THR A 15 -39.85 -37.31 -51.36
N PHE A 16 -38.95 -36.39 -51.79
CA PHE A 16 -38.72 -35.87 -53.18
C PHE A 16 -39.87 -35.04 -53.85
N ALA A 17 -39.69 -34.25 -54.93
CA ALA A 17 -38.62 -33.33 -55.41
C ALA A 17 -39.01 -32.63 -56.76
N GLY A 18 -38.27 -31.59 -57.20
CA GLY A 18 -38.31 -30.94 -58.55
C GLY A 18 -38.74 -29.46 -58.54
N MET A 19 -38.04 -28.45 -59.10
CA MET A 19 -37.44 -28.18 -60.44
C MET A 19 -38.42 -27.55 -61.48
N ALA A 20 -38.08 -26.53 -62.30
CA ALA A 20 -36.87 -25.66 -62.38
C ALA A 20 -37.07 -24.42 -63.34
N ASN A 21 -36.10 -23.47 -63.29
CA ASN A 21 -35.71 -22.48 -64.34
C ASN A 21 -36.64 -21.26 -64.66
N ALA A 22 -36.18 -20.10 -65.19
CA ALA A 22 -34.85 -19.71 -65.71
C ALA A 22 -34.53 -18.17 -65.71
N LEU A 23 -33.22 -17.80 -65.68
CA LEU A 23 -32.55 -16.59 -66.27
C LEU A 23 -32.91 -15.17 -65.71
N THR A 24 -32.06 -14.12 -65.66
CA THR A 24 -30.71 -13.78 -66.24
C THR A 24 -29.71 -13.17 -65.19
N ARG A 25 -28.62 -12.47 -65.59
CA ARG A 25 -27.35 -12.23 -64.83
C ARG A 25 -27.14 -10.77 -64.31
N LYS A 26 -26.45 -10.60 -63.16
CA LYS A 26 -25.07 -9.99 -63.05
C LYS A 26 -24.47 -9.98 -61.61
N GLU A 27 -23.18 -10.32 -61.50
CA GLU A 27 -22.19 -10.06 -60.41
C GLU A 27 -22.42 -10.55 -58.93
N PRO A 28 -21.35 -10.67 -58.07
CA PRO A 28 -21.29 -11.61 -56.91
C PRO A 28 -20.79 -10.92 -55.58
N PRO A 29 -20.27 -11.58 -54.49
CA PRO A 29 -20.01 -13.01 -54.23
C PRO A 29 -20.23 -13.60 -52.78
N HIS A 30 -19.98 -14.93 -52.66
CA HIS A 30 -19.31 -15.67 -51.57
C HIS A 30 -20.05 -16.54 -50.50
N GLU A 31 -19.32 -17.57 -50.03
CA GLU A 31 -19.57 -18.58 -48.96
C GLU A 31 -20.62 -19.69 -49.25
N ASP A 32 -20.56 -20.94 -48.71
CA ASP A 32 -19.74 -21.50 -47.60
C ASP A 32 -19.42 -23.05 -47.75
N GLN A 33 -18.49 -23.55 -46.90
CA GLN A 33 -18.17 -24.93 -46.42
C GLN A 33 -17.44 -26.01 -47.27
N PRO A 34 -16.75 -27.01 -46.62
CA PRO A 34 -15.72 -27.87 -47.25
C PRO A 34 -15.84 -29.41 -47.05
N GLU A 35 -14.94 -30.18 -47.67
CA GLU A 35 -14.64 -31.61 -47.36
C GLU A 35 -13.18 -31.84 -46.92
N LEU A 36 -12.88 -33.02 -46.34
CA LEU A 36 -11.59 -33.41 -45.76
C LEU A 36 -10.75 -34.33 -46.68
N MET A 37 -9.41 -34.17 -46.70
CA MET A 37 -8.49 -35.18 -47.25
C MET A 37 -7.21 -35.41 -46.42
N THR A 38 -6.39 -36.39 -46.84
CA THR A 38 -5.90 -37.43 -45.91
C THR A 38 -4.37 -37.50 -45.69
N ARG A 39 -3.85 -38.71 -45.42
CA ARG A 39 -2.61 -38.96 -44.66
C ARG A 39 -1.38 -39.24 -45.53
N ALA A 40 -1.57 -39.44 -46.84
CA ALA A 40 -0.49 -39.82 -47.77
C ALA A 40 0.41 -38.64 -48.15
N GLU A 41 -0.20 -37.48 -48.43
CA GLU A 41 0.47 -36.31 -49.03
C GLU A 41 1.49 -35.68 -48.07
N ARG A 42 1.18 -35.68 -46.76
CA ARG A 42 2.03 -35.17 -45.67
C ARG A 42 3.41 -35.84 -45.57
N ARG A 43 3.68 -36.95 -46.28
CA ARG A 43 4.92 -37.72 -46.18
C ARG A 43 5.92 -37.55 -47.33
N ARG A 44 5.60 -36.83 -48.42
CA ARG A 44 6.49 -36.81 -49.61
C ARG A 44 7.53 -35.69 -49.67
N ALA A 45 7.38 -34.61 -48.90
CA ALA A 45 8.30 -33.46 -48.93
C ALA A 45 9.59 -33.65 -48.09
N ALA A 46 9.58 -34.54 -47.09
CA ALA A 46 10.64 -34.65 -46.08
C ALA A 46 11.86 -35.47 -46.53
N ARG A 47 12.59 -35.06 -47.59
CA ARG A 47 13.86 -35.73 -47.99
C ARG A 47 14.81 -34.94 -48.92
N LYS A 48 15.63 -34.04 -48.37
CA LYS A 48 17.06 -33.76 -48.72
C LYS A 48 17.66 -32.68 -47.80
N ALA A 49 18.98 -32.52 -47.75
CA ALA A 49 19.65 -31.85 -46.62
C ALA A 49 21.03 -31.19 -46.91
N ARG A 50 21.45 -30.32 -45.96
CA ARG A 50 22.79 -29.75 -45.66
C ARG A 50 23.35 -28.60 -46.54
N ALA A 51 24.22 -27.82 -45.87
CA ALA A 51 25.27 -26.90 -46.36
C ALA A 51 24.98 -25.38 -46.52
N VAL A 52 25.05 -24.66 -45.39
CA VAL A 52 25.75 -23.36 -45.12
C VAL A 52 26.31 -22.55 -46.33
N LYS A 53 25.88 -21.26 -46.50
CA LYS A 53 26.73 -20.03 -46.36
C LYS A 53 25.98 -18.69 -46.65
N THR A 54 25.97 -17.74 -45.70
CA THR A 54 25.86 -16.25 -45.89
C THR A 54 24.66 -15.65 -46.67
N TRP A 55 24.34 -14.34 -46.70
CA TRP A 55 24.89 -13.10 -46.09
C TRP A 55 23.76 -12.28 -45.39
N LYS A 56 23.94 -10.99 -45.08
CA LYS A 56 23.19 -10.23 -44.05
C LYS A 56 22.26 -9.10 -44.60
N LYS A 57 21.19 -8.77 -43.83
CA LYS A 57 20.40 -7.51 -43.71
C LYS A 57 19.03 -7.32 -44.43
N VAL A 58 17.99 -7.14 -43.58
CA VAL A 58 16.95 -6.08 -43.53
C VAL A 58 16.07 -5.78 -44.77
N ALA A 59 14.75 -6.02 -44.62
CA ALA A 59 13.65 -5.08 -44.92
C ALA A 59 12.31 -5.56 -44.28
N ALA A 60 11.32 -4.67 -44.17
CA ALA A 60 10.02 -4.89 -43.49
C ALA A 60 8.95 -5.59 -44.36
N GLY A 61 7.82 -6.00 -43.74
CA GLY A 61 6.57 -6.25 -44.49
C GLY A 61 5.57 -7.25 -43.90
N THR A 62 4.49 -6.73 -43.32
CA THR A 62 3.09 -7.24 -43.36
C THR A 62 2.78 -8.72 -43.03
N VAL A 63 2.52 -8.94 -41.74
CA VAL A 63 1.44 -9.74 -41.12
C VAL A 63 0.29 -10.21 -42.06
N ALA A 64 -0.10 -11.49 -41.97
CA ALA A 64 -1.49 -11.96 -41.62
C ALA A 64 -1.71 -13.49 -41.76
N VAL A 65 -2.77 -14.01 -41.11
CA VAL A 65 -3.44 -15.33 -41.31
C VAL A 65 -2.58 -16.61 -41.16
N ALA A 66 -2.25 -17.02 -39.92
CA ALA A 66 -1.70 -18.37 -39.68
C ALA A 66 -1.93 -19.02 -38.27
N THR A 67 -2.77 -18.46 -37.38
CA THR A 67 -2.80 -18.92 -35.96
C THR A 67 -4.19 -19.04 -35.29
N LEU A 68 -5.30 -18.92 -36.02
CA LEU A 68 -6.62 -18.64 -35.41
C LEU A 68 -7.51 -19.85 -35.04
N PHE A 69 -7.21 -21.08 -35.47
CA PHE A 69 -8.10 -22.25 -35.28
C PHE A 69 -7.38 -23.56 -34.90
N GLY A 70 -6.30 -23.47 -34.10
CA GLY A 70 -5.39 -24.59 -33.84
C GLY A 70 -5.16 -24.97 -32.37
N GLY A 71 -6.08 -24.64 -31.44
CA GLY A 71 -5.77 -24.68 -29.99
C GLY A 71 -6.84 -25.19 -29.01
N MET A 72 -8.07 -25.52 -29.43
CA MET A 72 -9.09 -26.04 -28.50
C MET A 72 -8.84 -27.53 -28.18
N GLY A 73 -8.03 -27.79 -27.16
CA GLY A 73 -7.63 -29.14 -26.74
C GLY A 73 -7.54 -29.30 -25.22
N VAL A 74 -8.71 -29.36 -24.56
CA VAL A 74 -8.94 -29.81 -23.16
C VAL A 74 -7.75 -29.63 -22.21
N ALA A 75 -7.54 -28.40 -21.74
CA ALA A 75 -6.81 -28.21 -20.50
C ALA A 75 -7.63 -28.81 -19.34
N SER A 76 -7.05 -29.77 -18.63
CA SER A 76 -7.67 -30.40 -17.47
C SER A 76 -7.91 -29.39 -16.35
N THR A 77 -8.98 -29.59 -15.56
CA THR A 77 -9.41 -28.75 -14.43
C THR A 77 -8.51 -28.83 -13.20
N ALA A 78 -7.20 -28.67 -13.39
CA ALA A 78 -6.18 -28.71 -12.35
C ALA A 78 -5.63 -27.29 -12.10
N LEU A 79 -6.04 -26.70 -10.97
CA LEU A 79 -5.55 -25.43 -10.41
C LEU A 79 -5.69 -24.20 -11.32
N ALA A 80 -6.71 -23.38 -11.02
CA ALA A 80 -6.66 -21.96 -11.37
C ALA A 80 -5.52 -21.31 -10.57
N ALA A 81 -4.37 -21.12 -11.22
CA ALA A 81 -3.24 -20.39 -10.67
C ALA A 81 -3.59 -18.89 -10.54
N ASP A 82 -2.85 -18.16 -9.71
CA ASP A 82 -3.05 -16.73 -9.48
C ASP A 82 -2.75 -15.90 -10.75
N ARG A 83 -3.78 -15.71 -11.59
CA ARG A 83 -3.75 -14.82 -12.76
C ARG A 83 -3.83 -13.37 -12.30
N ASP A 84 -3.08 -12.52 -12.99
CA ASP A 84 -3.10 -11.07 -12.86
C ASP A 84 -3.52 -10.49 -14.23
N SER A 85 -4.66 -9.78 -14.26
CA SER A 85 -5.23 -9.21 -15.50
C SER A 85 -4.35 -8.13 -16.15
N TYR A 86 -3.39 -7.56 -15.41
CA TYR A 86 -2.39 -6.65 -15.98
C TYR A 86 -1.62 -7.32 -17.12
N GLN A 87 -1.32 -8.62 -17.00
CA GLN A 87 -0.55 -9.40 -17.98
C GLN A 87 -1.25 -9.54 -19.33
N ASP A 88 -2.59 -9.48 -19.34
CA ASP A 88 -3.41 -9.55 -20.55
C ASP A 88 -3.53 -8.21 -21.26
N THR A 89 -3.24 -7.09 -20.58
CA THR A 89 -3.53 -5.73 -21.05
C THR A 89 -2.26 -4.88 -21.19
N ILE A 90 -1.70 -4.34 -20.09
CA ILE A 90 -0.53 -3.49 -20.15
C ILE A 90 0.74 -4.30 -20.35
N GLY A 91 1.50 -3.94 -21.39
CA GLY A 91 2.63 -4.73 -21.86
C GLY A 91 2.25 -5.88 -22.81
N ASN A 92 0.95 -6.19 -23.01
CA ASN A 92 0.51 -7.02 -24.14
C ASN A 92 0.53 -6.17 -25.42
N PRO A 93 1.40 -6.44 -26.42
CA PRO A 93 1.55 -5.59 -27.60
C PRO A 93 0.28 -5.50 -28.47
N SER A 94 -0.62 -6.49 -28.39
CA SER A 94 -1.87 -6.50 -29.16
C SER A 94 -2.91 -5.59 -28.53
N PHE A 95 -3.08 -5.67 -27.20
CA PHE A 95 -3.94 -4.77 -26.44
C PHE A 95 -3.45 -3.34 -26.55
N GLU A 96 -2.15 -3.09 -26.32
CA GLU A 96 -1.55 -1.76 -26.46
C GLU A 96 -1.71 -1.19 -27.87
N SER A 97 -1.60 -2.01 -28.93
CA SER A 97 -1.84 -1.55 -30.30
C SER A 97 -3.30 -1.15 -30.53
N ALA A 98 -4.27 -1.87 -29.94
CA ALA A 98 -5.69 -1.53 -30.04
C ALA A 98 -6.05 -0.29 -29.21
N ARG A 99 -5.58 -0.24 -27.96
CA ARG A 99 -5.75 0.90 -27.04
C ARG A 99 -5.25 2.20 -27.67
N ASN A 100 -4.06 2.18 -28.29
CA ASN A 100 -3.50 3.34 -28.98
C ASN A 100 -4.21 3.65 -30.32
N GLN A 101 -4.79 2.66 -31.02
CA GLN A 101 -5.61 2.91 -32.22
C GLN A 101 -6.87 3.71 -31.89
N TYR A 102 -7.50 3.46 -30.74
CA TYR A 102 -8.71 4.15 -30.29
C TYR A 102 -8.44 5.36 -29.39
N GLY A 103 -7.18 5.65 -29.06
CA GLY A 103 -6.81 6.79 -28.21
C GLY A 103 -7.31 6.68 -26.76
N LEU A 104 -7.35 5.46 -26.21
CA LEU A 104 -7.83 5.17 -24.85
C LEU A 104 -6.68 5.36 -23.84
N THR A 105 -6.96 5.77 -22.58
CA THR A 105 -5.89 5.99 -21.59
C THR A 105 -5.19 4.68 -21.24
N LYS A 106 -3.91 4.77 -20.90
CA LYS A 106 -3.15 3.61 -20.43
C LYS A 106 -3.72 3.09 -19.11
N HIS A 107 -3.93 4.01 -18.16
CA HIS A 107 -4.39 3.73 -16.81
C HIS A 107 -5.91 3.84 -16.72
N MET A 108 -6.57 2.85 -16.13
CA MET A 108 -8.04 2.79 -15.95
C MET A 108 -8.56 4.00 -15.17
N LYS A 109 -7.88 4.35 -14.06
CA LYS A 109 -8.25 5.49 -13.21
C LYS A 109 -8.23 6.84 -13.93
N ASN A 110 -7.48 6.95 -15.04
CA ASN A 110 -7.39 8.18 -15.83
C ASN A 110 -8.47 8.24 -16.94
N GLY A 111 -9.06 7.12 -17.33
CA GLY A 111 -10.00 7.02 -18.47
C GLY A 111 -11.47 7.19 -18.08
N ALA A 112 -12.33 7.34 -19.08
CA ALA A 112 -13.78 7.28 -18.90
C ALA A 112 -14.29 5.81 -18.83
N ILE A 113 -15.26 5.57 -17.95
CA ILE A 113 -15.96 4.28 -17.76
C ILE A 113 -17.36 4.41 -18.36
N LEU A 114 -17.78 3.44 -19.20
CA LEU A 114 -19.19 3.28 -19.59
C LEU A 114 -19.87 2.32 -18.62
N HIS A 115 -20.86 2.77 -17.85
CA HIS A 115 -21.74 1.85 -17.12
C HIS A 115 -22.85 1.38 -18.04
N ALA A 116 -22.68 0.17 -18.57
CA ALA A 116 -23.60 -0.51 -19.48
C ALA A 116 -24.76 -1.14 -18.69
N TRP A 117 -25.50 -0.31 -17.97
CA TRP A 117 -26.48 -0.73 -16.97
C TRP A 117 -27.58 -1.61 -17.56
N MET A 118 -27.73 -2.81 -17.01
CA MET A 118 -28.62 -3.88 -17.48
C MET A 118 -28.33 -4.43 -18.89
N TRP A 119 -27.19 -4.12 -19.53
CA TRP A 119 -26.82 -4.73 -20.81
C TRP A 119 -26.37 -6.18 -20.61
N SER A 120 -26.71 -7.08 -21.55
CA SER A 120 -26.15 -8.43 -21.56
C SER A 120 -24.70 -8.44 -22.02
N PHE A 121 -23.91 -9.43 -21.59
CA PHE A 121 -22.54 -9.63 -22.07
C PHE A 121 -22.48 -9.69 -23.59
N LYS A 122 -23.47 -10.32 -24.26
CA LYS A 122 -23.54 -10.36 -25.73
C LYS A 122 -23.83 -8.99 -26.36
N THR A 123 -24.64 -8.17 -25.71
CA THR A 123 -24.93 -6.79 -26.13
C THR A 123 -23.66 -5.93 -26.05
N ILE A 124 -22.90 -6.06 -24.96
CA ILE A 124 -21.60 -5.40 -24.79
C ILE A 124 -20.59 -5.91 -25.84
N THR A 125 -20.51 -7.22 -26.11
CA THR A 125 -19.68 -7.80 -27.18
C THR A 125 -20.02 -7.21 -28.55
N GLN A 126 -21.31 -7.07 -28.88
CA GLN A 126 -21.76 -6.55 -30.18
C GLN A 126 -21.40 -5.07 -30.37
N HIS A 127 -21.54 -4.25 -29.32
CA HIS A 127 -21.24 -2.82 -29.36
C HIS A 127 -19.79 -2.46 -29.02
N MET A 128 -18.92 -3.41 -28.65
CA MET A 128 -17.52 -3.15 -28.30
C MET A 128 -16.74 -2.25 -29.29
N PRO A 129 -16.91 -2.37 -30.63
CA PRO A 129 -16.25 -1.47 -31.57
C PRO A 129 -16.74 -0.01 -31.46
N GLU A 130 -18.01 0.20 -31.09
CA GLU A 130 -18.60 1.52 -30.83
C GLU A 130 -18.18 2.06 -29.45
N ILE A 131 -18.06 1.20 -28.43
CA ILE A 131 -17.58 1.58 -27.08
C ILE A 131 -16.15 2.13 -27.16
N ALA A 132 -15.25 1.43 -27.86
CA ALA A 132 -13.90 1.91 -28.12
C ALA A 132 -13.89 3.19 -28.99
N ALA A 133 -14.73 3.26 -30.04
CA ALA A 133 -14.85 4.45 -30.89
C ALA A 133 -15.43 5.68 -30.16
N ALA A 134 -16.23 5.47 -29.10
CA ALA A 134 -16.74 6.52 -28.22
C ALA A 134 -15.72 6.95 -27.14
N GLY A 135 -14.52 6.37 -27.11
CA GLY A 135 -13.42 6.81 -26.25
C GLY A 135 -13.45 6.27 -24.81
N TYR A 136 -14.32 5.29 -24.50
CA TYR A 136 -14.33 4.66 -23.19
C TYR A 136 -13.14 3.71 -23.03
N THR A 137 -12.37 3.88 -21.94
CA THR A 137 -11.23 3.01 -21.64
C THR A 137 -11.68 1.72 -20.95
N SER A 138 -12.80 1.78 -20.22
CA SER A 138 -13.40 0.64 -19.52
C SER A 138 -14.92 0.60 -19.71
N VAL A 139 -15.50 -0.59 -19.65
CA VAL A 139 -16.95 -0.81 -19.52
C VAL A 139 -17.25 -1.52 -18.20
N GLN A 140 -18.30 -1.09 -17.50
CA GLN A 140 -18.82 -1.76 -16.31
C GLN A 140 -20.09 -2.55 -16.64
N THR A 141 -20.16 -3.80 -16.20
CA THR A 141 -21.35 -4.66 -16.27
C THR A 141 -22.07 -4.76 -14.94
N GLU A 142 -23.34 -5.15 -14.97
CA GLU A 142 -24.13 -5.54 -13.79
C GLU A 142 -23.59 -6.80 -13.09
N PRO A 143 -24.08 -7.11 -11.86
CA PRO A 143 -23.68 -8.29 -11.11
C PRO A 143 -23.80 -9.60 -11.89
N MET A 144 -22.65 -10.26 -12.04
CA MET A 144 -22.51 -11.54 -12.76
C MET A 144 -22.97 -12.76 -11.94
N SER A 145 -23.29 -12.60 -10.66
CA SER A 145 -23.74 -13.70 -9.79
C SER A 145 -25.06 -14.31 -10.26
N LYS A 146 -25.30 -15.58 -9.92
CA LYS A 146 -26.63 -16.17 -9.98
C LYS A 146 -27.52 -15.48 -8.95
N ILE A 147 -28.70 -15.04 -9.38
CA ILE A 147 -29.66 -14.25 -8.60
C ILE A 147 -30.98 -14.98 -8.38
N LYS A 148 -31.83 -14.42 -7.52
CA LYS A 148 -33.25 -14.78 -7.44
C LYS A 148 -33.96 -14.43 -8.76
N GLU A 149 -34.60 -15.41 -9.40
CA GLU A 149 -35.43 -15.20 -10.58
C GLU A 149 -36.92 -15.20 -10.21
N VAL A 150 -37.67 -14.21 -10.70
CA VAL A 150 -39.13 -14.17 -10.65
C VAL A 150 -39.66 -14.21 -12.08
N ALA A 151 -39.82 -15.42 -12.63
CA ALA A 151 -40.13 -15.66 -14.04
C ALA A 151 -41.42 -14.97 -14.55
N ALA A 152 -42.37 -14.69 -13.66
CA ALA A 152 -43.61 -13.95 -13.98
C ALA A 152 -43.36 -12.49 -14.39
N ASN A 153 -42.27 -11.88 -13.93
CA ASN A 153 -41.91 -10.48 -14.17
C ASN A 153 -41.16 -10.28 -15.50
N GLY A 154 -40.52 -11.33 -16.03
CA GLY A 154 -39.78 -11.33 -17.29
C GLY A 154 -38.54 -10.43 -17.28
N LYS A 155 -38.35 -9.64 -18.35
CA LYS A 155 -37.22 -8.70 -18.53
C LYS A 155 -37.63 -7.23 -18.47
N LYS A 156 -38.74 -6.88 -17.80
CA LYS A 156 -39.15 -5.48 -17.63
C LYS A 156 -38.25 -4.75 -16.64
N PHE A 157 -37.93 -3.48 -16.90
CA PHE A 157 -37.20 -2.65 -15.94
C PHE A 157 -38.03 -2.39 -14.69
N THR A 158 -39.30 -1.98 -14.85
CA THR A 158 -40.26 -1.65 -13.77
C THR A 158 -40.40 -2.74 -12.70
N GLU A 159 -40.37 -4.01 -13.09
CA GLU A 159 -40.63 -5.14 -12.19
C GLU A 159 -39.34 -5.77 -11.63
N ASN A 160 -38.22 -5.68 -12.36
CA ASN A 160 -37.09 -6.60 -12.18
C ASN A 160 -35.67 -6.01 -12.11
N TRP A 161 -35.44 -4.71 -12.34
CA TRP A 161 -34.08 -4.17 -12.42
C TRP A 161 -33.22 -4.50 -11.18
N TYR A 162 -33.81 -4.40 -9.99
CA TYR A 162 -33.13 -4.60 -8.70
C TYR A 162 -32.79 -6.07 -8.37
N TYR A 163 -33.25 -7.06 -9.14
CA TYR A 163 -32.91 -8.47 -8.84
C TYR A 163 -31.47 -8.83 -9.16
N VAL A 164 -30.75 -8.08 -10.01
CA VAL A 164 -29.30 -8.32 -10.19
C VAL A 164 -28.54 -8.10 -8.87
N TYR A 165 -29.04 -7.18 -8.03
CA TYR A 165 -28.56 -6.91 -6.67
C TYR A 165 -29.09 -7.89 -5.60
N GLN A 166 -29.65 -9.04 -6.01
CA GLN A 166 -30.14 -10.10 -5.13
C GLN A 166 -29.53 -11.48 -5.44
N PRO A 167 -28.25 -11.72 -5.08
CA PRO A 167 -27.60 -13.01 -5.24
C PRO A 167 -28.33 -14.17 -4.55
N ALA A 168 -28.31 -15.32 -5.22
CA ALA A 168 -28.68 -16.62 -4.69
C ALA A 168 -27.46 -17.55 -4.57
N ASN A 169 -26.40 -17.31 -5.36
CA ASN A 169 -25.12 -18.01 -5.31
C ASN A 169 -23.99 -17.19 -5.97
N THR A 170 -22.75 -17.37 -5.50
CA THR A 170 -21.53 -16.86 -6.14
C THR A 170 -21.08 -17.75 -7.33
N SER A 171 -22.01 -18.09 -8.22
CA SER A 171 -21.74 -18.76 -9.50
C SER A 171 -21.96 -17.79 -10.65
N ILE A 172 -21.13 -17.80 -11.69
CA ILE A 172 -21.20 -16.83 -12.78
C ILE A 172 -22.36 -17.17 -13.75
N GLY A 173 -23.30 -16.24 -13.89
CA GLY A 173 -24.34 -16.23 -14.90
C GLY A 173 -25.76 -16.05 -14.34
N ASN A 174 -26.57 -15.22 -15.01
CA ASN A 174 -28.00 -15.04 -14.72
C ASN A 174 -28.80 -14.64 -15.98
N PHE A 175 -30.13 -14.60 -15.86
CA PHE A 175 -31.03 -14.34 -17.00
C PHE A 175 -30.97 -12.92 -17.57
N VAL A 176 -30.38 -11.95 -16.85
CA VAL A 176 -30.17 -10.57 -17.34
C VAL A 176 -28.89 -10.50 -18.16
N VAL A 177 -27.74 -10.78 -17.54
CA VAL A 177 -26.42 -10.56 -18.16
C VAL A 177 -25.99 -11.66 -19.13
N GLY A 178 -26.44 -12.91 -18.93
CA GLY A 178 -26.01 -14.07 -19.71
C GLY A 178 -25.18 -15.06 -18.89
N THR A 179 -24.39 -15.89 -19.56
CA THR A 179 -23.62 -16.99 -18.96
C THR A 179 -22.13 -16.67 -18.80
N GLU A 180 -21.42 -17.48 -17.99
CA GLU A 180 -19.96 -17.48 -17.87
C GLU A 180 -19.22 -17.59 -19.22
N ALA A 181 -19.77 -18.33 -20.19
CA ALA A 181 -19.21 -18.42 -21.53
C ALA A 181 -19.35 -17.10 -22.32
N ASP A 182 -20.44 -16.36 -22.08
CA ASP A 182 -20.69 -15.06 -22.71
C ASP A 182 -19.82 -13.97 -22.08
N LEU A 183 -19.54 -14.06 -20.78
CA LEU A 183 -18.54 -13.22 -20.08
C LEU A 183 -17.15 -13.40 -20.72
N LYS A 184 -16.69 -14.65 -20.88
CA LYS A 184 -15.42 -15.01 -21.53
C LYS A 184 -15.31 -14.53 -22.99
N GLU A 185 -16.42 -14.52 -23.73
CA GLU A 185 -16.47 -13.96 -25.09
C GLU A 185 -16.37 -12.42 -25.08
N MET A 186 -17.02 -11.78 -24.12
CA MET A 186 -17.06 -10.32 -23.97
C MET A 186 -15.72 -9.74 -23.52
N THR A 187 -15.07 -10.31 -22.50
CA THR A 187 -13.73 -9.89 -22.03
C THR A 187 -12.67 -10.01 -23.13
N ALA A 188 -12.60 -11.18 -23.80
CA ALA A 188 -11.69 -11.39 -24.92
C ALA A 188 -11.95 -10.44 -26.10
N THR A 189 -13.20 -10.02 -26.30
CA THR A 189 -13.57 -9.00 -27.29
C THR A 189 -13.19 -7.60 -26.83
N ALA A 190 -13.36 -7.24 -25.55
CA ALA A 190 -12.93 -5.96 -24.99
C ALA A 190 -11.42 -5.73 -25.19
N HIS A 191 -10.61 -6.72 -24.80
CA HIS A 191 -9.16 -6.67 -24.93
C HIS A 191 -8.68 -6.53 -26.38
N LYS A 192 -9.39 -7.14 -27.34
CA LYS A 192 -9.15 -6.98 -28.79
C LYS A 192 -9.35 -5.54 -29.28
N TYR A 193 -10.20 -4.75 -28.63
CA TYR A 193 -10.44 -3.33 -28.93
C TYR A 193 -9.70 -2.37 -27.99
N GLY A 194 -8.88 -2.87 -27.05
CA GLY A 194 -8.15 -2.06 -26.08
C GLY A 194 -8.99 -1.54 -24.91
N VAL A 195 -10.21 -2.04 -24.77
CA VAL A 195 -11.16 -1.72 -23.69
C VAL A 195 -10.99 -2.75 -22.56
N ARG A 196 -11.17 -2.33 -21.31
CA ARG A 196 -11.16 -3.20 -20.13
C ARG A 196 -12.54 -3.42 -19.51
N VAL A 197 -12.70 -4.51 -18.78
CA VAL A 197 -13.96 -4.93 -18.16
C VAL A 197 -13.91 -4.74 -16.64
N ILE A 198 -14.80 -3.90 -16.12
CA ILE A 198 -15.18 -3.83 -14.72
C ILE A 198 -16.46 -4.65 -14.55
N VAL A 199 -16.56 -5.46 -13.49
CA VAL A 199 -17.80 -6.16 -13.14
C VAL A 199 -18.30 -5.69 -11.77
N ASP A 200 -19.60 -5.44 -11.67
CA ASP A 200 -20.26 -5.15 -10.40
C ASP A 200 -20.37 -6.41 -9.52
N VAL A 201 -20.14 -6.26 -8.22
CA VAL A 201 -20.04 -7.37 -7.25
C VAL A 201 -20.82 -7.03 -6.00
N VAL A 202 -21.92 -7.76 -5.82
CA VAL A 202 -22.64 -7.83 -4.54
C VAL A 202 -21.84 -8.67 -3.54
N ALA A 203 -20.92 -8.00 -2.86
CA ALA A 203 -20.03 -8.60 -1.86
C ALA A 203 -20.61 -8.55 -0.43
N ASN A 204 -21.69 -7.79 -0.19
CA ASN A 204 -22.28 -7.56 1.12
C ASN A 204 -23.38 -8.56 1.51
N HIS A 205 -24.31 -8.88 0.59
CA HIS A 205 -25.57 -9.57 0.94
C HIS A 205 -26.06 -10.52 -0.16
N PHE A 206 -26.98 -11.40 0.21
CA PHE A 206 -27.79 -12.23 -0.70
C PHE A 206 -29.26 -11.75 -0.70
N THR A 207 -30.08 -12.27 -1.61
CA THR A 207 -31.54 -12.03 -1.67
C THR A 207 -32.20 -12.17 -0.29
N SER A 208 -33.21 -11.33 0.01
CA SER A 208 -33.98 -11.38 1.27
C SER A 208 -34.80 -12.67 1.45
N ASP A 209 -35.02 -13.41 0.37
CA ASP A 209 -35.75 -14.68 0.36
C ASP A 209 -34.82 -15.87 0.62
N TRP A 210 -34.76 -16.30 1.87
CA TRP A 210 -33.96 -17.44 2.31
C TRP A 210 -34.16 -18.71 1.45
N ASN A 211 -35.37 -18.92 0.90
CA ASN A 211 -35.69 -20.12 0.13
C ASN A 211 -35.17 -20.06 -1.32
N ALA A 212 -34.80 -18.87 -1.80
CA ALA A 212 -34.20 -18.65 -3.11
C ALA A 212 -32.66 -18.74 -3.10
N ILE A 213 -32.03 -18.62 -1.92
CA ILE A 213 -30.60 -18.90 -1.72
C ILE A 213 -30.33 -20.38 -1.98
N ASP A 214 -29.26 -20.73 -2.70
CA ASP A 214 -28.96 -22.13 -3.01
C ASP A 214 -28.59 -22.95 -1.75
N PRO A 215 -28.88 -24.27 -1.71
CA PRO A 215 -28.63 -25.11 -0.53
C PRO A 215 -27.16 -25.18 -0.06
N ASP A 216 -26.18 -24.87 -0.91
CA ASP A 216 -24.76 -24.78 -0.51
C ASP A 216 -24.42 -23.44 0.17
N TRP A 217 -25.28 -22.43 0.06
CA TRP A 217 -25.20 -21.15 0.76
C TRP A 217 -26.16 -21.02 1.95
N GLN A 218 -27.21 -21.85 2.06
CA GLN A 218 -28.19 -21.87 3.16
C GLN A 218 -27.63 -22.33 4.54
N ASN A 219 -26.41 -21.96 4.91
CA ASN A 219 -25.91 -22.05 6.29
C ASN A 219 -26.11 -20.70 7.00
N LYS A 220 -26.78 -20.70 8.16
CA LYS A 220 -27.03 -19.48 8.94
C LYS A 220 -25.76 -18.85 9.50
N ASP A 221 -24.67 -19.62 9.66
CA ASP A 221 -23.39 -19.07 10.11
C ASP A 221 -22.66 -18.27 9.01
N TYR A 222 -23.13 -18.28 7.76
CA TYR A 222 -22.64 -17.43 6.67
C TYR A 222 -23.32 -16.06 6.61
N PHE A 223 -24.27 -15.76 7.52
CA PHE A 223 -25.01 -14.50 7.53
C PHE A 223 -25.04 -13.87 8.93
N HIS A 224 -25.11 -12.54 9.00
CA HIS A 224 -25.25 -11.83 10.27
C HIS A 224 -26.59 -12.15 10.95
N LYS A 225 -26.63 -11.96 12.27
CA LYS A 225 -27.82 -12.30 13.07
C LYS A 225 -28.75 -11.09 13.14
N ARG A 226 -30.00 -11.29 12.74
CA ARG A 226 -31.09 -10.31 12.88
C ARG A 226 -31.39 -9.87 14.33
N THR A 227 -30.80 -10.52 15.34
CA THR A 227 -30.93 -10.18 16.77
C THR A 227 -29.88 -9.16 17.19
N GLY A 228 -30.31 -7.99 17.67
CA GLY A 228 -29.43 -6.85 17.99
C GLY A 228 -29.57 -5.69 17.00
N CYS A 229 -30.37 -5.88 15.95
CA CYS A 229 -30.76 -4.88 14.96
C CYS A 229 -32.18 -4.37 15.26
N ASP A 230 -32.46 -3.11 14.92
CA ASP A 230 -33.64 -2.40 15.44
C ASP A 230 -34.82 -2.35 14.44
N GLY A 231 -34.58 -2.68 13.17
CA GLY A 231 -35.60 -2.76 12.14
C GLY A 231 -36.37 -4.09 12.14
N PRO A 232 -37.55 -4.14 11.48
CA PRO A 232 -38.18 -5.41 11.13
C PRO A 232 -37.18 -6.26 10.32
N ASN A 233 -37.30 -7.59 10.37
CA ASN A 233 -36.32 -8.50 9.73
C ASN A 233 -34.84 -8.28 10.13
N GLY A 234 -34.54 -7.51 11.18
CA GLY A 234 -33.17 -7.13 11.53
C GLY A 234 -32.59 -6.03 10.63
N GLU A 235 -33.45 -5.18 10.05
CA GLU A 235 -33.07 -4.09 9.14
C GLU A 235 -32.28 -2.97 9.81
N ILE A 236 -31.46 -2.27 9.01
CA ILE A 236 -30.69 -1.08 9.43
C ILE A 236 -31.64 0.13 9.58
N ASN A 237 -31.83 0.58 10.82
CA ASN A 237 -32.59 1.81 11.13
C ASN A 237 -31.70 3.00 11.56
N ASP A 238 -30.43 2.74 11.92
CA ASP A 238 -29.48 3.74 12.41
C ASP A 238 -28.22 3.72 11.54
N TYR A 239 -28.09 4.73 10.68
CA TYR A 239 -26.96 4.90 9.76
C TYR A 239 -25.82 5.74 10.39
N SER A 240 -25.98 6.23 11.63
CA SER A 240 -24.92 6.93 12.38
C SER A 240 -23.99 5.98 13.14
N ASN A 241 -24.32 4.68 13.15
CA ASN A 241 -23.69 3.67 13.99
C ASN A 241 -23.05 2.59 13.13
N ARG A 242 -21.72 2.57 13.07
CA ARG A 242 -20.94 1.64 12.23
C ARG A 242 -21.21 0.16 12.47
N TYR A 243 -21.52 -0.25 13.72
CA TYR A 243 -21.97 -1.61 13.99
C TYR A 243 -23.33 -1.88 13.30
N LYS A 244 -24.29 -0.96 13.40
CA LYS A 244 -25.61 -1.12 12.77
C LYS A 244 -25.52 -1.08 11.24
N VAL A 245 -24.66 -0.23 10.69
CA VAL A 245 -24.42 -0.14 9.24
C VAL A 245 -23.82 -1.42 8.66
N THR A 246 -23.02 -2.17 9.44
CA THR A 246 -22.24 -3.32 8.92
C THR A 246 -22.64 -4.70 9.43
N GLN A 247 -23.44 -4.79 10.49
CA GLN A 247 -23.81 -6.05 11.15
C GLN A 247 -25.32 -6.32 11.11
N CYS A 248 -26.08 -5.48 10.38
CA CYS A 248 -27.54 -5.53 10.26
C CYS A 248 -27.99 -5.47 8.80
N HIS A 249 -29.20 -5.95 8.54
CA HIS A 249 -29.61 -6.35 7.19
C HIS A 249 -30.04 -5.15 6.32
N LEU A 250 -29.22 -4.75 5.36
CA LEU A 250 -29.60 -3.74 4.36
C LEU A 250 -30.90 -4.16 3.66
N LEU A 251 -31.98 -3.38 3.82
CA LEU A 251 -33.31 -3.63 3.24
C LEU A 251 -33.86 -5.06 3.45
N GLY A 252 -33.45 -5.73 4.53
CA GLY A 252 -33.88 -7.10 4.86
C GLY A 252 -33.25 -8.19 3.99
N LEU A 253 -32.28 -7.83 3.13
CA LEU A 253 -31.43 -8.75 2.36
C LEU A 253 -30.59 -9.60 3.33
N TRP A 254 -30.20 -10.82 2.95
CA TRP A 254 -29.42 -11.69 3.85
C TRP A 254 -27.95 -11.27 3.86
N ASP A 255 -27.63 -10.41 4.81
CA ASP A 255 -26.34 -9.79 5.07
C ASP A 255 -25.28 -10.83 5.45
N LEU A 256 -24.14 -10.84 4.74
CA LEU A 256 -23.11 -11.87 4.87
C LEU A 256 -22.31 -11.69 6.15
N ASN A 257 -22.01 -12.79 6.84
CA ASN A 257 -21.13 -12.81 8.01
C ASN A 257 -19.68 -12.66 7.54
N THR A 258 -19.22 -11.43 7.35
CA THR A 258 -17.95 -11.11 6.69
C THR A 258 -16.73 -11.43 7.55
N GLN A 259 -16.86 -11.47 8.89
CA GLN A 259 -15.78 -12.02 9.74
C GLN A 259 -15.71 -13.56 9.73
N ASN A 260 -16.61 -14.25 9.02
CA ASN A 260 -16.48 -15.68 8.75
C ASN A 260 -15.59 -15.92 7.52
N GLN A 261 -14.36 -16.38 7.74
CA GLN A 261 -13.39 -16.65 6.67
C GLN A 261 -13.93 -17.61 5.58
N ALA A 262 -14.84 -18.53 5.90
CA ALA A 262 -15.44 -19.41 4.90
C ALA A 262 -16.34 -18.67 3.89
N VAL A 263 -16.86 -17.49 4.25
CA VAL A 263 -17.58 -16.59 3.34
C VAL A 263 -16.57 -15.82 2.47
N ALA A 264 -15.51 -15.29 3.10
CA ALA A 264 -14.40 -14.60 2.42
C ALA A 264 -13.73 -15.48 1.36
N ASP A 265 -13.42 -16.74 1.67
CA ASP A 265 -12.76 -17.68 0.76
C ASP A 265 -13.65 -18.03 -0.45
N ARG A 266 -14.98 -18.13 -0.25
CA ARG A 266 -15.93 -18.38 -1.34
C ARG A 266 -16.08 -17.17 -2.26
N MET A 267 -16.17 -15.97 -1.69
CA MET A 267 -16.23 -14.73 -2.46
C MET A 267 -14.91 -14.50 -3.23
N GLN A 268 -13.74 -14.71 -2.60
CA GLN A 268 -12.45 -14.63 -3.28
C GLN A 268 -12.36 -15.64 -4.44
N LYS A 269 -12.85 -16.88 -4.25
CA LYS A 269 -12.87 -17.88 -5.33
C LYS A 269 -13.71 -17.44 -6.52
N PHE A 270 -14.87 -16.82 -6.29
CA PHE A 270 -15.73 -16.25 -7.34
C PHE A 270 -15.02 -15.13 -8.10
N LEU A 271 -14.40 -14.17 -7.39
CA LEU A 271 -13.65 -13.08 -7.98
C LEU A 271 -12.43 -13.57 -8.78
N LYS A 272 -11.64 -14.51 -8.22
CA LYS A 272 -10.52 -15.15 -8.94
C LYS A 272 -10.98 -15.93 -10.18
N THR A 273 -12.19 -16.48 -10.18
CA THR A 273 -12.77 -17.14 -11.37
C THR A 273 -13.08 -16.08 -12.44
N ALA A 274 -13.67 -14.94 -12.08
CA ALA A 274 -13.94 -13.85 -13.02
C ALA A 274 -12.65 -13.20 -13.59
N VAL A 275 -11.60 -13.01 -12.78
CA VAL A 275 -10.28 -12.60 -13.28
C VAL A 275 -9.68 -13.68 -14.18
N ALA A 276 -9.80 -14.97 -13.83
CA ALA A 276 -9.43 -16.09 -14.70
C ALA A 276 -10.24 -16.15 -16.00
N ASP A 277 -11.37 -15.45 -16.08
CA ASP A 277 -12.22 -15.29 -17.27
C ASP A 277 -11.97 -13.98 -18.04
N GLY A 278 -11.02 -13.16 -17.59
CA GLY A 278 -10.57 -11.94 -18.27
C GLY A 278 -11.19 -10.63 -17.74
N VAL A 279 -11.80 -10.63 -16.55
CA VAL A 279 -12.24 -9.39 -15.90
C VAL A 279 -11.03 -8.61 -15.37
N ASP A 280 -10.98 -7.31 -15.68
CA ASP A 280 -9.89 -6.40 -15.32
C ASP A 280 -10.11 -5.67 -14.00
N GLY A 281 -11.36 -5.51 -13.55
CA GLY A 281 -11.70 -4.70 -12.39
C GLY A 281 -13.05 -5.02 -11.74
N PHE A 282 -13.28 -4.47 -10.55
CA PHE A 282 -14.52 -4.68 -9.79
C PHE A 282 -15.09 -3.38 -9.19
N ARG A 283 -16.41 -3.19 -9.31
CA ARG A 283 -17.20 -2.26 -8.49
C ARG A 283 -17.83 -3.07 -7.36
N TYR A 284 -17.53 -2.75 -6.12
CA TYR A 284 -18.14 -3.42 -4.97
C TYR A 284 -19.41 -2.68 -4.55
N ASP A 285 -20.54 -3.35 -4.75
CA ASP A 285 -21.87 -2.92 -4.31
C ASP A 285 -21.93 -2.77 -2.79
N ALA A 286 -22.64 -1.75 -2.33
CA ALA A 286 -22.89 -1.50 -0.91
C ALA A 286 -21.63 -1.57 -0.01
N ALA A 287 -20.43 -1.26 -0.53
CA ALA A 287 -19.16 -1.52 0.17
C ALA A 287 -19.05 -0.88 1.56
N LYS A 288 -19.73 0.25 1.78
CA LYS A 288 -19.93 0.90 3.09
C LYS A 288 -20.49 -0.04 4.18
N HIS A 289 -21.23 -1.07 3.78
CA HIS A 289 -21.90 -2.03 4.67
C HIS A 289 -21.03 -3.24 5.06
N VAL A 290 -19.82 -3.40 4.50
CA VAL A 290 -18.86 -4.40 5.02
C VAL A 290 -17.78 -3.71 5.84
N GLU A 291 -17.59 -4.14 7.08
CA GLU A 291 -16.63 -3.54 8.01
C GLU A 291 -15.19 -3.47 7.48
N LEU A 292 -14.48 -2.39 7.82
CA LEU A 292 -13.06 -2.23 7.53
C LEU A 292 -12.22 -3.20 8.38
N PRO A 293 -11.02 -3.65 7.94
CA PRO A 293 -10.15 -4.52 8.73
C PRO A 293 -9.69 -3.94 10.09
N THR A 294 -9.85 -2.62 10.28
CA THR A 294 -9.58 -1.88 11.52
C THR A 294 -10.76 -1.86 12.49
N GLU A 295 -11.98 -2.10 12.03
CA GLU A 295 -13.19 -2.13 12.86
C GLU A 295 -13.27 -3.45 13.63
N VAL A 296 -13.75 -3.38 14.88
CA VAL A 296 -13.80 -4.52 15.80
C VAL A 296 -15.21 -4.65 16.38
N PHE A 297 -15.94 -5.69 15.95
CA PHE A 297 -17.30 -5.97 16.38
C PHE A 297 -17.39 -7.40 16.97
N ASP A 298 -18.20 -7.61 18.00
CA ASP A 298 -18.29 -8.89 18.75
C ASP A 298 -16.94 -9.48 19.23
N ASN A 299 -15.96 -8.60 19.50
CA ASN A 299 -14.55 -8.94 19.81
C ASN A 299 -13.82 -9.68 18.67
N LYS A 300 -14.20 -9.42 17.42
CA LYS A 300 -13.55 -9.95 16.21
C LYS A 300 -13.16 -8.81 15.27
N GLN A 301 -12.05 -9.00 14.57
CA GLN A 301 -11.72 -8.24 13.37
C GLN A 301 -12.16 -9.01 12.13
N SER A 302 -12.46 -8.28 11.06
CA SER A 302 -12.72 -8.87 9.75
C SER A 302 -11.45 -9.06 8.95
N ASN A 303 -11.35 -10.21 8.29
CA ASN A 303 -10.33 -10.47 7.27
C ASN A 303 -10.94 -10.50 5.85
N TYR A 304 -12.18 -10.03 5.69
CA TYR A 304 -12.94 -10.14 4.44
C TYR A 304 -12.25 -9.40 3.29
N TRP A 305 -12.12 -8.08 3.37
CA TRP A 305 -11.45 -7.27 2.35
C TRP A 305 -10.00 -7.70 2.10
N ASN A 306 -9.25 -7.96 3.17
CA ASN A 306 -7.89 -8.52 3.13
C ASN A 306 -7.78 -9.84 2.36
N THR A 307 -8.88 -10.59 2.23
CA THR A 307 -8.99 -11.82 1.44
C THR A 307 -9.50 -11.50 0.04
N ILE A 308 -10.69 -10.89 -0.10
CA ILE A 308 -11.41 -10.82 -1.37
C ILE A 308 -10.77 -9.87 -2.39
N LEU A 309 -10.07 -8.82 -1.96
CA LEU A 309 -9.38 -7.87 -2.85
C LEU A 309 -8.12 -8.48 -3.50
N LYS A 310 -7.59 -9.59 -2.96
CA LYS A 310 -6.43 -10.31 -3.50
C LYS A 310 -6.86 -11.30 -4.58
N ASN A 311 -7.52 -10.77 -5.61
CA ASN A 311 -8.15 -11.52 -6.70
C ASN A 311 -7.42 -11.44 -8.05
N GLY A 312 -6.49 -10.50 -8.24
CA GLY A 312 -5.71 -10.33 -9.49
C GLY A 312 -6.27 -9.30 -10.48
N SER A 313 -7.21 -8.46 -10.06
CA SER A 313 -7.72 -7.34 -10.86
C SER A 313 -6.81 -6.10 -10.80
N GLN A 314 -6.83 -5.31 -11.88
CA GLN A 314 -6.07 -4.06 -12.02
C GLN A 314 -6.70 -2.89 -11.27
N PHE A 315 -8.02 -2.76 -11.30
CA PHE A 315 -8.73 -1.58 -10.79
C PHE A 315 -9.96 -1.98 -9.97
N GLN A 316 -10.02 -1.56 -8.71
CA GLN A 316 -11.11 -1.89 -7.81
C GLN A 316 -11.65 -0.64 -7.14
N TYR A 317 -12.97 -0.53 -6.98
CA TYR A 317 -13.55 0.57 -6.21
C TYR A 317 -14.83 0.15 -5.50
N GLY A 318 -15.11 0.79 -4.36
CA GLY A 318 -16.34 0.58 -3.60
C GLY A 318 -17.38 1.65 -3.88
N GLU A 319 -18.64 1.25 -3.85
CA GLU A 319 -19.70 2.17 -3.54
C GLU A 319 -19.68 2.52 -2.05
N VAL A 320 -19.30 3.76 -1.77
CA VAL A 320 -19.19 4.30 -0.42
C VAL A 320 -19.89 5.65 -0.43
N LEU A 321 -21.22 5.64 -0.27
CA LEU A 321 -22.01 6.86 -0.31
C LEU A 321 -21.70 7.74 0.91
N GLN A 322 -21.17 8.94 0.64
CA GLN A 322 -20.76 9.96 1.61
C GLN A 322 -21.97 10.48 2.42
N GLY A 323 -21.74 10.86 3.67
CA GLY A 323 -22.71 11.59 4.51
C GLY A 323 -23.01 10.97 5.88
N ASP A 324 -22.72 9.69 6.07
CA ASP A 324 -22.94 8.99 7.35
C ASP A 324 -21.89 9.44 8.40
N SER A 325 -22.32 9.73 9.63
CA SER A 325 -21.40 10.00 10.73
C SER A 325 -20.67 8.72 11.16
N GLY A 326 -19.36 8.84 11.43
CA GLY A 326 -18.50 7.70 11.77
C GLY A 326 -18.00 6.89 10.56
N LEU A 327 -18.33 7.29 9.33
CA LEU A 327 -17.80 6.67 8.11
C LEU A 327 -16.37 7.13 7.81
N ASP A 328 -15.37 6.25 7.97
CA ASP A 328 -14.02 6.48 7.44
C ASP A 328 -13.98 6.20 5.93
N TYR A 329 -14.47 7.18 5.16
CA TYR A 329 -14.46 7.15 3.69
C TYR A 329 -13.03 6.99 3.14
N LYS A 330 -12.05 7.66 3.75
CA LYS A 330 -10.64 7.64 3.34
C LYS A 330 -10.01 6.26 3.47
N ALA A 331 -10.33 5.51 4.53
CA ALA A 331 -9.86 4.13 4.71
C ALA A 331 -10.35 3.19 3.62
N TYR A 332 -11.63 3.26 3.22
CA TYR A 332 -12.13 2.49 2.06
C TYR A 332 -11.37 2.87 0.78
N ALA A 333 -11.20 4.18 0.50
CA ALA A 333 -10.52 4.63 -0.71
C ALA A 333 -9.05 4.16 -0.78
N ASN A 334 -8.35 4.17 0.36
CA ASN A 334 -7.00 3.62 0.48
C ASN A 334 -7.00 2.09 0.30
N MET A 335 -7.89 1.38 0.98
CA MET A 335 -8.00 -0.08 0.93
C MET A 335 -8.19 -0.62 -0.50
N PHE A 336 -9.06 0.01 -1.31
CA PHE A 336 -9.27 -0.38 -2.70
C PHE A 336 -8.08 -0.03 -3.60
N ARG A 337 -7.44 1.14 -3.41
CA ARG A 337 -6.21 1.53 -4.10
C ARG A 337 -5.06 0.55 -3.82
N ASP A 338 -4.81 0.26 -2.55
CA ASP A 338 -3.62 -0.46 -2.07
C ASP A 338 -3.64 -1.98 -2.36
N ASN A 339 -4.77 -2.50 -2.84
CA ASN A 339 -4.93 -3.88 -3.31
C ASN A 339 -5.12 -3.97 -4.84
N SER A 340 -4.81 -2.91 -5.60
CA SER A 340 -5.07 -2.82 -7.06
C SER A 340 -3.87 -2.25 -7.83
N SER A 341 -3.48 -2.87 -8.95
CA SER A 341 -2.24 -2.51 -9.67
C SER A 341 -2.31 -1.22 -10.51
N ASP A 342 -3.51 -0.76 -10.84
CA ASP A 342 -3.78 0.39 -11.73
C ASP A 342 -4.65 1.47 -11.05
N GLY A 343 -4.72 1.42 -9.72
CA GLY A 343 -5.47 2.35 -8.86
C GLY A 343 -6.87 1.84 -8.48
N GLY A 344 -7.64 2.72 -7.84
CA GLY A 344 -8.92 2.36 -7.23
C GLY A 344 -9.33 3.32 -6.12
N GLY A 345 -10.51 3.11 -5.54
CA GLY A 345 -10.99 3.88 -4.39
C GLY A 345 -12.51 3.89 -4.22
N ASN A 346 -13.15 5.06 -4.21
CA ASN A 346 -14.56 5.24 -3.81
C ASN A 346 -15.38 6.09 -4.80
N THR A 347 -16.71 5.90 -4.78
CA THR A 347 -17.70 6.79 -5.43
C THR A 347 -17.80 8.18 -4.79
N ALA A 348 -17.55 9.24 -5.55
CA ALA A 348 -17.71 10.64 -5.13
C ALA A 348 -19.19 11.11 -5.20
N SER A 349 -20.05 10.51 -4.38
CA SER A 349 -21.50 10.74 -4.39
C SER A 349 -21.90 12.20 -4.16
N ASN A 350 -21.18 12.93 -3.29
CA ASN A 350 -21.47 14.33 -3.00
C ASN A 350 -21.12 15.25 -4.17
N TYR A 351 -20.03 14.99 -4.90
CA TYR A 351 -19.72 15.73 -6.12
C TYR A 351 -20.76 15.46 -7.21
N GLY A 352 -21.24 14.21 -7.36
CA GLY A 352 -22.36 13.89 -8.25
C GLY A 352 -23.62 14.71 -7.95
N LYS A 353 -24.00 14.82 -6.67
CA LYS A 353 -25.11 15.67 -6.20
C LYS A 353 -24.90 17.15 -6.54
N THR A 354 -23.68 17.67 -6.37
CA THR A 354 -23.31 19.04 -6.78
C THR A 354 -23.47 19.26 -8.28
N ILE A 355 -23.03 18.31 -9.12
CA ILE A 355 -23.18 18.41 -10.58
C ILE A 355 -24.65 18.36 -11.00
N ARG A 356 -25.48 17.49 -10.39
CA ARG A 356 -26.94 17.47 -10.62
C ARG A 356 -27.60 18.81 -10.25
N ALA A 357 -27.21 19.39 -9.12
CA ALA A 357 -27.71 20.71 -8.71
C ALA A 357 -27.27 21.82 -9.69
N ALA A 358 -26.04 21.79 -10.20
CA ALA A 358 -25.52 22.76 -11.15
C ALA A 358 -26.28 22.74 -12.50
N VAL A 359 -26.46 21.55 -13.11
CA VAL A 359 -27.21 21.41 -14.37
C VAL A 359 -28.74 21.52 -14.19
N GLY A 360 -29.24 21.20 -12.99
CA GLY A 360 -30.65 21.41 -12.62
C GLY A 360 -31.02 22.88 -12.47
N SER A 361 -30.08 23.72 -12.02
CA SER A 361 -30.28 25.16 -11.81
C SER A 361 -29.70 26.06 -12.92
N ASN A 362 -29.14 25.48 -14.00
CA ASN A 362 -28.49 26.19 -15.11
C ASN A 362 -27.32 27.09 -14.64
N ASN A 363 -26.60 26.63 -13.62
CA ASN A 363 -25.58 27.39 -12.88
C ASN A 363 -24.28 26.57 -12.76
N LEU A 364 -23.41 26.72 -13.76
CA LEU A 364 -22.07 26.14 -13.83
C LEU A 364 -21.01 27.13 -13.28
N ASP A 365 -21.31 27.83 -12.18
CA ASP A 365 -20.34 28.71 -11.50
C ASP A 365 -19.10 27.89 -11.10
N VAL A 366 -17.91 28.35 -11.48
CA VAL A 366 -16.64 27.71 -11.12
C VAL A 366 -16.52 27.46 -9.61
N LYS A 367 -17.06 28.35 -8.77
CA LYS A 367 -17.06 28.18 -7.30
C LYS A 367 -17.92 27.01 -6.82
N MET A 368 -18.89 26.58 -7.61
CA MET A 368 -19.76 25.44 -7.33
C MET A 368 -19.18 24.13 -7.88
N VAL A 369 -18.63 24.15 -9.10
CA VAL A 369 -18.23 22.92 -9.83
C VAL A 369 -16.73 22.61 -9.80
N LYS A 370 -15.85 23.55 -9.41
CA LYS A 370 -14.41 23.26 -9.24
C LYS A 370 -14.18 22.33 -8.06
N ASN A 371 -14.86 22.58 -6.94
CA ASN A 371 -14.66 21.80 -5.72
C ASN A 371 -15.24 20.38 -5.86
N ILE A 372 -14.49 19.40 -5.40
CA ILE A 372 -14.86 17.99 -5.34
C ILE A 372 -14.75 17.60 -3.87
N ASP A 373 -15.88 17.33 -3.21
CA ASP A 373 -15.88 16.72 -1.88
C ASP A 373 -15.30 15.30 -2.00
N THR A 374 -14.04 15.15 -1.61
CA THR A 374 -13.30 13.89 -1.72
C THR A 374 -13.49 12.97 -0.51
N GLY A 375 -14.22 13.38 0.53
CA GLY A 375 -14.28 12.65 1.81
C GLY A 375 -12.90 12.39 2.44
N GLY A 376 -11.89 13.23 2.14
CA GLY A 376 -10.51 13.07 2.60
C GLY A 376 -9.63 12.12 1.76
N ALA A 377 -10.17 11.51 0.70
CA ALA A 377 -9.39 10.73 -0.27
C ALA A 377 -8.64 11.64 -1.28
N SER A 378 -7.64 11.11 -1.98
CA SER A 378 -6.99 11.80 -3.10
C SER A 378 -7.90 11.84 -4.34
N GLU A 379 -7.79 12.89 -5.16
CA GLU A 379 -8.59 13.06 -6.39
C GLU A 379 -8.53 11.85 -7.34
N ASP A 380 -7.39 11.16 -7.42
CA ASP A 380 -7.19 10.00 -8.31
C ASP A 380 -7.68 8.66 -7.70
N GLN A 381 -8.25 8.69 -6.50
CA GLN A 381 -8.95 7.58 -5.86
C GLN A 381 -10.49 7.67 -6.02
N LEU A 382 -10.99 8.66 -6.77
CA LEU A 382 -12.43 8.89 -6.91
C LEU A 382 -12.98 8.24 -8.19
N VAL A 383 -14.19 7.71 -8.11
CA VAL A 383 -15.06 7.47 -9.27
C VAL A 383 -16.16 8.53 -9.24
N THR A 384 -16.21 9.36 -10.29
CA THR A 384 -17.14 10.51 -10.38
C THR A 384 -18.29 10.19 -11.34
N TRP A 385 -19.43 10.85 -11.20
CA TRP A 385 -20.56 10.70 -12.12
C TRP A 385 -21.39 11.98 -12.21
N VAL A 386 -22.28 12.06 -13.20
CA VAL A 386 -23.44 12.96 -13.15
C VAL A 386 -24.53 12.32 -12.29
N GLU A 387 -24.83 11.04 -12.55
CA GLU A 387 -25.81 10.23 -11.82
C GLU A 387 -25.33 8.79 -11.73
N SER A 388 -25.66 8.11 -10.63
CA SER A 388 -25.60 6.65 -10.55
C SER A 388 -26.91 6.03 -11.03
N HIS A 389 -26.90 4.71 -11.20
CA HIS A 389 -28.13 3.97 -11.46
C HIS A 389 -29.16 4.12 -10.33
N ASP A 390 -28.73 4.14 -9.05
CA ASP A 390 -29.62 4.38 -7.91
C ASP A 390 -30.36 5.71 -7.99
N ASN A 391 -29.65 6.82 -8.27
CA ASN A 391 -30.26 8.15 -8.35
C ASN A 391 -31.38 8.19 -9.42
N TYR A 392 -31.28 7.34 -10.44
CA TYR A 392 -32.21 7.23 -11.56
C TYR A 392 -33.32 6.19 -11.34
N ALA A 393 -33.02 5.04 -10.74
CA ALA A 393 -33.84 3.83 -10.78
C ALA A 393 -34.67 3.59 -9.50
N ASN A 394 -34.28 4.20 -8.38
CA ASN A 394 -34.99 4.07 -7.11
C ASN A 394 -36.33 4.84 -7.08
N GLY A 395 -37.11 4.62 -6.01
CA GLY A 395 -38.47 5.16 -5.86
C GLY A 395 -38.54 6.66 -5.59
N ASP A 396 -37.44 7.27 -5.16
CA ASP A 396 -37.24 8.69 -4.86
C ASP A 396 -36.95 9.54 -6.12
N LYS A 397 -36.32 8.94 -7.14
CA LYS A 397 -36.17 9.47 -8.52
C LYS A 397 -35.30 10.74 -8.61
N GLU A 398 -34.29 10.83 -7.75
CA GLU A 398 -33.43 12.00 -7.54
C GLU A 398 -32.91 12.63 -8.85
N SER A 399 -32.44 11.81 -9.80
CA SER A 399 -31.90 12.25 -11.09
C SER A 399 -32.79 11.91 -12.30
N THR A 400 -33.85 11.10 -12.13
CA THR A 400 -34.71 10.64 -13.23
C THR A 400 -35.25 11.78 -14.09
N GLY A 401 -35.61 12.92 -13.47
CA GLY A 401 -36.14 14.11 -14.15
C GLY A 401 -35.11 14.92 -14.95
N LEU A 402 -33.81 14.64 -14.83
CA LEU A 402 -32.79 15.27 -15.67
C LEU A 402 -32.95 14.85 -17.13
N THR A 403 -32.76 15.81 -18.03
CA THR A 403 -32.80 15.59 -19.49
C THR A 403 -31.45 15.20 -20.05
N ASP A 404 -31.44 14.51 -21.20
CA ASP A 404 -30.25 14.15 -21.99
C ASP A 404 -29.30 15.34 -22.21
N TYR A 405 -29.87 16.54 -22.38
CA TYR A 405 -29.15 17.82 -22.48
C TYR A 405 -28.41 18.17 -21.18
N GLN A 406 -29.07 18.07 -20.02
CA GLN A 406 -28.45 18.32 -18.72
C GLN A 406 -27.39 17.27 -18.37
N ILE A 407 -27.62 16.01 -18.76
CA ILE A 407 -26.66 14.92 -18.57
C ILE A 407 -25.41 15.14 -19.45
N MET A 408 -25.60 15.54 -20.72
CA MET A 408 -24.52 15.93 -21.62
C MET A 408 -23.71 17.12 -21.08
N MET A 409 -24.37 18.12 -20.50
CA MET A 409 -23.70 19.27 -19.87
C MET A 409 -22.94 18.87 -18.60
N GLY A 410 -23.53 18.03 -17.76
CA GLY A 410 -22.87 17.48 -16.57
C GLY A 410 -21.67 16.60 -16.95
N TRP A 411 -21.77 15.86 -18.05
CA TRP A 411 -20.68 15.05 -18.57
C TRP A 411 -19.52 15.91 -19.10
N ALA A 412 -19.81 17.02 -19.77
CA ALA A 412 -18.79 17.99 -20.15
C ALA A 412 -18.04 18.55 -18.93
N VAL A 413 -18.68 18.64 -17.76
CA VAL A 413 -18.00 18.92 -16.49
C VAL A 413 -17.19 17.71 -16.02
N VAL A 414 -17.82 16.61 -15.61
CA VAL A 414 -17.11 15.50 -14.92
C VAL A 414 -16.12 14.76 -15.81
N GLY A 415 -16.43 14.60 -17.10
CA GLY A 415 -15.59 13.88 -18.06
C GLY A 415 -14.26 14.60 -18.34
N SER A 416 -14.24 15.93 -18.35
CA SER A 416 -13.06 16.73 -18.71
C SER A 416 -12.08 16.98 -17.55
N ARG A 417 -12.54 16.80 -16.30
CA ARG A 417 -11.70 16.98 -15.09
C ARG A 417 -10.45 16.10 -15.10
N ARG A 418 -9.38 16.57 -14.48
CA ARG A 418 -8.20 15.77 -14.09
C ARG A 418 -8.55 14.73 -13.01
N ALA A 419 -9.45 15.08 -12.11
CA ALA A 419 -9.82 14.29 -10.94
C ALA A 419 -10.75 13.10 -11.26
N GLY A 420 -10.45 11.96 -10.65
CA GLY A 420 -11.23 10.72 -10.65
C GLY A 420 -11.45 10.05 -12.00
N ALA A 421 -11.95 8.81 -11.98
CA ALA A 421 -12.45 8.11 -13.16
C ALA A 421 -13.95 8.42 -13.35
N PRO A 422 -14.37 9.14 -14.40
CA PRO A 422 -15.76 9.48 -14.61
C PRO A 422 -16.53 8.30 -15.21
N LEU A 423 -17.67 7.98 -14.61
CA LEU A 423 -18.60 6.92 -14.99
C LEU A 423 -19.81 7.51 -15.70
N TYR A 424 -20.04 7.08 -16.93
CA TYR A 424 -21.21 7.43 -17.73
C TYR A 424 -22.31 6.39 -17.52
N PHE A 425 -23.38 6.76 -16.82
CA PHE A 425 -24.58 5.94 -16.70
C PHE A 425 -25.40 5.99 -17.99
N ASN A 426 -25.58 4.86 -18.68
CA ASN A 426 -26.47 4.76 -19.84
C ASN A 426 -27.89 4.38 -19.42
N ARG A 427 -28.86 5.26 -19.73
CA ARG A 427 -30.27 5.07 -19.38
C ARG A 427 -30.97 4.08 -20.32
N PRO A 428 -32.05 3.40 -19.86
CA PRO A 428 -32.93 2.63 -20.71
C PRO A 428 -33.57 3.49 -21.81
N LYS A 429 -33.83 2.88 -22.96
CA LYS A 429 -34.22 3.60 -24.17
C LYS A 429 -35.47 4.47 -23.97
N GLY A 430 -35.36 5.75 -24.29
CA GLY A 430 -36.48 6.72 -24.22
C GLY A 430 -37.04 6.97 -22.81
N SER A 431 -36.25 6.72 -21.76
CA SER A 431 -36.73 6.70 -20.37
C SER A 431 -36.14 7.83 -19.52
N GLY A 432 -36.96 8.46 -18.67
CA GLY A 432 -36.60 9.63 -17.86
C GLY A 432 -36.69 10.97 -18.60
N GLY A 433 -36.18 12.04 -17.97
CA GLY A 433 -36.41 13.41 -18.39
C GLY A 433 -37.90 13.78 -18.28
N THR A 434 -38.54 14.07 -19.41
CA THR A 434 -40.00 14.27 -19.50
C THR A 434 -40.79 12.97 -19.73
N ASN A 435 -40.11 11.83 -19.91
CA ASN A 435 -40.72 10.52 -20.14
C ASN A 435 -40.84 9.73 -18.82
N PRO A 436 -41.59 8.62 -18.78
CA PRO A 436 -41.60 7.72 -17.63
C PRO A 436 -40.19 7.23 -17.26
N GLN A 437 -39.94 7.03 -15.96
CA GLN A 437 -38.67 6.51 -15.41
C GLN A 437 -38.17 5.26 -16.14
N PHE A 438 -39.11 4.38 -16.52
CA PHE A 438 -38.87 3.28 -17.43
C PHE A 438 -39.98 3.31 -18.48
N ALA A 439 -39.63 3.58 -19.73
CA ALA A 439 -40.55 3.60 -20.86
C ALA A 439 -40.72 2.22 -21.53
N GLU A 440 -39.94 1.22 -21.09
CA GLU A 440 -39.94 -0.17 -21.58
C GLU A 440 -39.80 -0.29 -23.12
N GLN A 441 -39.10 0.68 -23.76
CA GLN A 441 -38.73 0.61 -25.19
C GLN A 441 -37.47 -0.25 -25.45
N SER A 442 -36.81 -0.65 -24.37
CA SER A 442 -35.76 -1.66 -24.26
C SER A 442 -36.08 -2.51 -23.01
N GLN A 443 -35.62 -3.75 -22.98
CA GLN A 443 -35.79 -4.68 -21.84
C GLN A 443 -34.43 -5.03 -21.19
N LEU A 444 -34.44 -5.62 -20.00
CA LEU A 444 -33.26 -6.07 -19.27
C LEU A 444 -32.43 -7.05 -20.13
N GLY A 445 -31.21 -6.67 -20.50
CA GLY A 445 -30.30 -7.37 -21.40
C GLY A 445 -30.04 -6.64 -22.72
N ASP A 446 -30.95 -5.76 -23.16
CA ASP A 446 -30.76 -4.91 -24.36
C ASP A 446 -29.77 -3.77 -24.09
N ALA A 447 -29.42 -3.02 -25.14
CA ALA A 447 -28.74 -1.73 -24.99
C ALA A 447 -29.75 -0.63 -24.58
N GLY A 448 -29.26 0.42 -23.92
CA GLY A 448 -30.06 1.59 -23.55
C GLY A 448 -30.26 2.56 -24.71
N ASP A 449 -30.28 3.85 -24.41
CA ASP A 449 -30.22 4.91 -25.44
C ASP A 449 -28.85 5.00 -26.13
N ASP A 450 -28.74 5.86 -27.16
CA ASP A 450 -27.49 6.12 -27.88
C ASP A 450 -26.66 7.29 -27.28
N MET A 451 -27.03 7.86 -26.12
CA MET A 451 -26.39 9.09 -25.60
C MET A 451 -24.94 8.90 -25.14
N TRP A 452 -24.55 7.69 -24.72
CA TRP A 452 -23.16 7.33 -24.42
C TRP A 452 -22.22 7.52 -25.64
N LYS A 453 -22.73 7.38 -26.86
CA LYS A 453 -22.00 7.66 -28.11
C LYS A 453 -22.46 8.94 -28.82
N ASN A 454 -23.16 9.82 -28.10
CA ASN A 454 -23.46 11.17 -28.59
C ASN A 454 -22.14 11.88 -28.94
N LYS A 455 -22.13 12.66 -30.04
CA LYS A 455 -20.93 13.35 -30.53
C LYS A 455 -20.23 14.18 -29.43
N SER A 456 -21.00 14.86 -28.57
CA SER A 456 -20.47 15.64 -27.45
C SER A 456 -19.83 14.76 -26.38
N VAL A 457 -20.50 13.66 -26.01
CA VAL A 457 -20.03 12.71 -24.98
C VAL A 457 -18.73 12.03 -25.44
N ALA A 458 -18.72 11.50 -26.66
CA ALA A 458 -17.53 10.90 -27.25
C ALA A 458 -16.39 11.92 -27.43
N ALA A 459 -16.67 13.17 -27.80
CA ALA A 459 -15.65 14.21 -27.88
C ALA A 459 -15.02 14.53 -26.52
N VAL A 460 -15.82 14.60 -25.44
CA VAL A 460 -15.32 14.78 -24.07
C VAL A 460 -14.48 13.57 -23.62
N ASN A 461 -14.87 12.34 -23.98
CA ASN A 461 -14.08 11.13 -23.68
C ASN A 461 -12.72 11.16 -24.39
N HIS A 462 -12.70 11.45 -25.69
CA HIS A 462 -11.45 11.55 -26.46
C HIS A 462 -10.58 12.73 -26.05
N PHE A 463 -11.19 13.84 -25.60
CA PHE A 463 -10.46 14.94 -24.96
C PHE A 463 -9.81 14.46 -23.67
N ARG A 464 -10.58 13.83 -22.77
CA ARG A 464 -10.09 13.30 -21.49
C ARG A 464 -8.85 12.43 -21.68
N ASN A 465 -8.93 11.48 -22.62
CA ASN A 465 -7.83 10.55 -22.87
C ASN A 465 -6.60 11.24 -23.49
N ALA A 466 -6.80 12.27 -24.34
CA ALA A 466 -5.70 13.06 -24.90
C ALA A 466 -5.03 13.99 -23.87
N MET A 467 -5.76 14.33 -22.79
CA MET A 467 -5.30 15.20 -21.71
C MET A 467 -4.83 14.44 -20.45
N ASP A 468 -4.47 13.16 -20.60
CA ASP A 468 -3.86 12.38 -19.51
C ASP A 468 -2.55 13.05 -19.03
N GLY A 469 -2.30 13.01 -17.72
CA GLY A 469 -1.14 13.64 -17.07
C GLY A 469 -1.11 15.17 -17.01
N LYS A 470 -1.90 15.90 -17.82
CA LYS A 470 -1.90 17.37 -17.90
C LYS A 470 -2.52 18.05 -16.67
N GLY A 471 -2.10 19.30 -16.42
CA GLY A 471 -2.69 20.20 -15.41
C GLY A 471 -4.15 20.56 -15.71
N GLU A 472 -4.76 21.35 -14.84
CA GLU A 472 -6.18 21.75 -14.94
C GLU A 472 -6.39 23.21 -14.54
N ASN A 473 -7.20 23.94 -15.30
CA ASN A 473 -7.75 25.24 -14.93
C ASN A 473 -9.26 25.30 -15.24
N LEU A 474 -10.03 25.99 -14.40
CA LEU A 474 -11.47 26.20 -14.62
C LEU A 474 -11.79 27.70 -14.53
N GLN A 475 -12.57 28.20 -15.50
CA GLN A 475 -13.05 29.58 -15.52
C GLN A 475 -14.43 29.68 -16.18
N ASN A 476 -15.21 30.72 -15.85
CA ASN A 476 -16.50 30.97 -16.51
C ASN A 476 -16.33 31.83 -17.77
N CYS A 477 -16.91 31.39 -18.90
CA CYS A 477 -16.92 32.15 -20.16
C CYS A 477 -17.99 33.24 -20.17
N GLY A 478 -17.76 34.27 -19.35
CA GLY A 478 -18.54 35.51 -19.28
C GLY A 478 -19.63 35.53 -18.20
N ASP A 479 -20.41 34.45 -18.03
CA ASP A 479 -21.34 34.30 -16.92
C ASP A 479 -21.48 32.84 -16.47
N LYS A 480 -22.22 32.63 -15.37
CA LYS A 480 -22.35 31.33 -14.68
C LYS A 480 -23.02 30.23 -15.51
N SER A 481 -23.66 30.53 -16.64
CA SER A 481 -24.18 29.51 -17.56
C SER A 481 -23.13 28.90 -18.48
N CYS A 482 -21.91 29.47 -18.52
CA CYS A 482 -20.84 29.07 -19.42
C CYS A 482 -19.57 28.75 -18.62
N LEU A 483 -19.07 27.51 -18.70
CA LEU A 483 -17.88 27.03 -17.99
C LEU A 483 -16.85 26.47 -18.98
N MET A 484 -15.61 26.89 -18.83
CA MET A 484 -14.42 26.35 -19.50
C MET A 484 -13.64 25.48 -18.52
N ILE A 485 -13.18 24.31 -19.00
CA ILE A 485 -12.29 23.39 -18.28
C ILE A 485 -11.09 23.13 -19.18
N GLU A 486 -10.02 23.85 -18.89
CA GLU A 486 -8.75 23.86 -19.62
C GLU A 486 -7.82 22.78 -19.07
N ARG A 487 -7.15 22.06 -19.95
CA ARG A 487 -6.18 21.02 -19.59
C ARG A 487 -4.91 21.25 -20.40
N SER A 488 -3.82 21.61 -19.72
CA SER A 488 -2.60 22.03 -20.41
C SER A 488 -1.28 21.66 -19.73
N THR A 489 -0.18 21.90 -20.43
CA THR A 489 1.19 21.85 -19.89
C THR A 489 2.02 22.81 -20.72
N SER A 490 2.51 23.92 -20.14
CA SER A 490 3.23 24.92 -20.93
C SER A 490 4.63 24.41 -21.32
N ASP A 491 4.74 23.89 -22.53
CA ASP A 491 5.96 23.33 -23.13
C ASP A 491 6.23 23.83 -24.56
N GLY A 492 5.35 24.67 -25.12
CA GLY A 492 5.41 25.20 -26.47
C GLY A 492 4.85 24.25 -27.54
N ILE A 493 4.08 23.23 -27.14
CA ILE A 493 3.49 22.24 -28.04
C ILE A 493 1.97 22.36 -28.02
N GLN A 494 1.38 22.35 -29.21
CA GLN A 494 -0.07 22.42 -29.39
C GLN A 494 -0.77 21.07 -29.12
N ASN A 495 -0.51 20.50 -27.93
CA ASN A 495 -1.09 19.25 -27.44
C ASN A 495 -2.14 19.46 -26.33
N ASP A 496 -2.37 20.72 -25.92
CA ASP A 496 -3.39 21.15 -24.95
C ASP A 496 -4.83 21.13 -25.49
N GLY A 497 -5.80 21.44 -24.63
CA GLY A 497 -7.13 21.84 -25.06
C GLY A 497 -8.05 22.33 -23.95
N VAL A 498 -9.30 22.62 -24.33
CA VAL A 498 -10.37 23.06 -23.42
C VAL A 498 -11.73 22.45 -23.80
N VAL A 499 -12.47 21.97 -22.80
CA VAL A 499 -13.90 21.64 -22.92
C VAL A 499 -14.70 22.82 -22.41
N ILE A 500 -15.78 23.16 -23.11
CA ILE A 500 -16.69 24.23 -22.73
C ILE A 500 -18.12 23.70 -22.66
N ALA A 501 -18.76 23.84 -21.51
CA ALA A 501 -20.18 23.60 -21.31
C ALA A 501 -20.89 24.96 -21.26
N ASN A 502 -21.67 25.30 -22.29
CA ASN A 502 -22.41 26.57 -22.36
C ASN A 502 -23.91 26.31 -22.42
N MET A 503 -24.58 26.49 -21.27
CA MET A 503 -26.02 26.38 -21.11
C MET A 503 -26.76 27.69 -21.40
N GLY A 504 -26.04 28.77 -21.73
CA GLY A 504 -26.58 30.06 -22.15
C GLY A 504 -26.64 30.21 -23.67
N GLY A 505 -26.62 31.47 -24.14
CA GLY A 505 -26.43 31.80 -25.56
C GLY A 505 -24.94 31.87 -25.96
N ASP A 506 -24.67 32.02 -27.26
CA ASP A 506 -23.32 32.14 -27.81
C ASP A 506 -22.46 33.20 -27.08
N LYS A 507 -21.21 32.84 -26.76
CA LYS A 507 -20.22 33.73 -26.14
C LYS A 507 -18.98 33.86 -27.03
N SER A 508 -18.53 35.09 -27.26
CA SER A 508 -17.18 35.34 -27.78
C SER A 508 -16.16 35.06 -26.68
N LEU A 509 -15.11 34.31 -27.02
CA LEU A 509 -13.98 34.03 -26.12
C LEU A 509 -12.77 34.96 -26.38
N SER A 510 -12.83 35.75 -27.46
CA SER A 510 -11.77 36.71 -27.82
C SER A 510 -11.50 37.70 -26.69
N GLY A 511 -10.25 37.77 -26.25
CA GLY A 511 -9.77 38.63 -25.17
C GLY A 511 -9.64 37.95 -23.81
N MET A 512 -10.10 36.70 -23.62
CA MET A 512 -9.89 35.95 -22.37
C MET A 512 -8.44 35.46 -22.24
N GLU A 513 -7.92 35.42 -21.01
CA GLU A 513 -6.68 34.67 -20.69
C GLU A 513 -6.98 33.16 -20.70
N THR A 514 -5.97 32.32 -20.92
CA THR A 514 -6.12 30.85 -20.96
C THR A 514 -4.81 30.15 -20.61
N THR A 515 -4.85 28.96 -20.01
CA THR A 515 -3.63 28.19 -19.71
C THR A 515 -3.08 27.38 -20.90
N LEU A 516 -3.72 27.47 -22.07
CA LEU A 516 -3.28 26.83 -23.31
C LEU A 516 -2.04 27.53 -23.89
N ASP A 517 -1.13 26.76 -24.49
CA ASP A 517 -0.04 27.28 -25.32
C ASP A 517 -0.53 27.87 -26.67
N ASP A 518 0.34 28.59 -27.37
CA ASP A 518 0.04 29.24 -28.66
C ASP A 518 -0.36 28.24 -29.75
N GLY A 519 -1.52 28.46 -30.40
CA GLY A 519 -2.07 27.48 -31.36
C GLY A 519 -3.41 27.84 -32.00
N THR A 520 -3.94 26.87 -32.76
CA THR A 520 -5.27 26.93 -33.40
C THR A 520 -5.98 25.58 -33.23
N TYR A 521 -6.83 25.49 -32.22
CA TYR A 521 -7.47 24.25 -31.75
C TYR A 521 -8.87 24.13 -32.37
N PRO A 522 -9.20 23.08 -33.16
CA PRO A 522 -10.52 22.92 -33.78
C PRO A 522 -11.61 22.51 -32.78
N ASP A 523 -12.87 22.95 -32.97
CA ASP A 523 -14.03 22.43 -32.21
C ASP A 523 -14.50 21.10 -32.80
N GLU A 524 -14.21 20.01 -32.08
CA GLU A 524 -14.56 18.65 -32.48
C GLU A 524 -16.07 18.38 -32.45
N VAL A 525 -16.87 19.16 -31.72
CA VAL A 525 -18.32 19.00 -31.62
C VAL A 525 -19.05 19.87 -32.64
N ASN A 526 -18.83 21.18 -32.64
CA ASN A 526 -19.65 22.12 -33.43
C ASN A 526 -19.01 22.58 -34.74
N GLY A 527 -17.69 22.39 -34.90
CA GLY A 527 -16.92 23.01 -35.97
C GLY A 527 -16.61 24.49 -35.69
N GLY A 528 -15.52 24.98 -36.28
CA GLY A 528 -14.88 26.24 -35.90
C GLY A 528 -13.54 25.97 -35.20
N GLN A 529 -12.95 26.99 -34.61
CA GLN A 529 -11.64 26.91 -33.97
C GLN A 529 -11.46 27.97 -32.86
N LEU A 530 -10.58 27.66 -31.91
CA LEU A 530 -10.04 28.56 -30.90
C LEU A 530 -8.60 28.90 -31.27
N VAL A 531 -8.28 30.18 -31.44
CA VAL A 531 -6.92 30.66 -31.71
C VAL A 531 -6.36 31.30 -30.44
N VAL A 532 -5.21 30.81 -29.98
CA VAL A 532 -4.51 31.29 -28.78
C VAL A 532 -3.18 31.90 -29.20
N SER A 533 -2.84 33.06 -28.65
CA SER A 533 -1.47 33.57 -28.71
C SER A 533 -1.09 34.40 -27.49
N ASN A 534 0.13 34.20 -26.99
CA ASN A 534 0.67 34.74 -25.73
C ASN A 534 -0.26 34.43 -24.54
N HIS A 535 -0.70 33.17 -24.42
CA HIS A 535 -1.68 32.69 -23.41
C HIS A 535 -3.02 33.43 -23.39
N LYS A 536 -3.38 34.07 -24.51
CA LYS A 536 -4.62 34.86 -24.67
C LYS A 536 -5.41 34.37 -25.86
N ILE A 537 -6.72 34.20 -25.70
CA ILE A 537 -7.61 33.79 -26.78
C ILE A 537 -7.80 34.96 -27.74
N VAL A 538 -7.28 34.82 -28.95
CA VAL A 538 -7.37 35.81 -30.03
C VAL A 538 -8.74 35.74 -30.70
N SER A 539 -9.24 34.53 -30.97
CA SER A 539 -10.57 34.31 -31.54
C SER A 539 -11.14 32.94 -31.17
N GLY A 540 -12.46 32.86 -31.03
CA GLY A 540 -13.19 31.64 -30.70
C GLY A 540 -14.58 31.96 -30.14
N THR A 541 -15.50 30.99 -30.22
CA THR A 541 -16.88 31.14 -29.76
C THR A 541 -17.29 29.90 -28.98
N ALA A 542 -17.74 30.07 -27.73
CA ALA A 542 -18.47 29.04 -27.01
C ALA A 542 -19.94 29.09 -27.43
N LYS A 543 -20.38 28.12 -28.22
CA LYS A 543 -21.73 28.07 -28.78
C LYS A 543 -22.78 27.80 -27.69
N GLY A 544 -23.89 28.52 -27.73
CA GLY A 544 -24.99 28.42 -26.77
C GLY A 544 -25.78 27.12 -26.90
N GLY A 545 -26.28 26.63 -25.75
CA GLY A 545 -27.00 25.35 -25.66
C GLY A 545 -26.17 24.15 -26.12
N ALA A 546 -24.84 24.23 -26.05
CA ALA A 546 -23.94 23.23 -26.61
C ALA A 546 -22.71 22.97 -25.74
N VAL A 547 -22.13 21.79 -25.94
CA VAL A 547 -20.77 21.48 -25.51
C VAL A 547 -19.84 21.76 -26.69
N SER A 548 -18.74 22.47 -26.48
CA SER A 548 -17.64 22.64 -27.43
C SER A 548 -16.39 21.96 -26.88
N VAL A 549 -15.58 21.36 -27.75
CA VAL A 549 -14.39 20.60 -27.34
C VAL A 549 -13.22 20.97 -28.26
N PHE A 550 -12.30 21.80 -27.76
CA PHE A 550 -11.20 22.37 -28.53
C PHE A 550 -9.87 21.71 -28.17
N TYR A 551 -9.35 20.85 -29.05
CA TYR A 551 -8.00 20.24 -28.93
C TYR A 551 -7.56 19.68 -30.29
N VAL A 552 -6.30 19.26 -30.42
CA VAL A 552 -5.79 18.69 -31.69
C VAL A 552 -5.75 17.15 -31.62
N LYS A 553 -6.69 16.49 -32.32
CA LYS A 553 -6.76 15.02 -32.35
C LYS A 553 -5.53 14.37 -32.99
N GLY A 554 -4.86 13.50 -32.23
CA GLY A 554 -3.80 12.62 -32.73
C GLY A 554 -2.45 13.27 -33.00
N GLU A 555 -2.28 14.56 -32.66
CA GLU A 555 -1.06 15.33 -32.98
C GLU A 555 -0.18 15.62 -31.76
N SER A 556 -0.08 14.67 -30.83
CA SER A 556 1.10 14.61 -29.96
C SER A 556 2.32 14.18 -30.78
N ASP A 557 3.17 15.15 -31.10
CA ASP A 557 4.57 14.89 -31.41
C ASP A 557 5.21 14.16 -30.23
N PRO A 558 5.90 13.01 -30.44
CA PRO A 558 6.65 12.31 -29.40
C PRO A 558 7.53 13.25 -28.55
N ASN A 559 7.42 13.13 -27.23
CA ASN A 559 8.03 14.05 -26.29
C ASN A 559 8.63 13.33 -25.07
N VAL A 560 9.61 13.98 -24.42
CA VAL A 560 10.04 13.67 -23.06
C VAL A 560 10.10 14.97 -22.29
N SER A 561 9.49 15.03 -21.10
CA SER A 561 9.48 16.23 -20.25
C SER A 561 9.92 15.90 -18.82
N VAL A 562 10.22 16.92 -18.04
CA VAL A 562 10.73 16.77 -16.68
C VAL A 562 10.31 17.96 -15.83
N GLU A 563 9.84 17.67 -14.62
CA GLU A 563 9.13 18.60 -13.75
C GLU A 563 9.66 18.45 -12.32
N ALA A 564 10.10 19.54 -11.71
CA ALA A 564 10.56 19.55 -10.32
C ALA A 564 9.46 20.10 -9.41
N ALA A 565 9.27 19.49 -8.23
CA ALA A 565 8.27 19.92 -7.25
C ALA A 565 8.47 21.38 -6.79
N SER A 566 9.73 21.85 -6.79
CA SER A 566 10.05 23.28 -6.81
C SER A 566 11.31 23.52 -7.65
N LYS A 567 11.47 24.75 -8.16
CA LYS A 567 12.70 25.23 -8.82
C LYS A 567 13.71 25.82 -7.84
N GLU A 568 13.29 26.24 -6.65
CA GLU A 568 14.17 26.65 -5.55
C GLU A 568 13.81 25.89 -4.26
N PHE A 569 14.78 25.36 -3.53
CA PHE A 569 14.54 24.55 -2.34
C PHE A 569 15.62 24.78 -1.26
N SER A 570 15.22 24.78 0.02
CA SER A 570 16.10 24.93 1.19
C SER A 570 16.47 23.58 1.85
N SER A 571 15.71 22.52 1.55
CA SER A 571 15.90 21.16 2.04
C SER A 571 17.17 20.47 1.50
N ASP A 572 17.46 19.25 1.98
CA ASP A 572 18.53 18.43 1.40
C ASP A 572 18.36 18.17 -0.10
N ASN A 573 17.13 17.93 -0.55
CA ASN A 573 16.79 17.57 -1.93
C ASN A 573 15.32 17.89 -2.26
N VAL A 574 15.03 18.02 -3.56
CA VAL A 574 13.70 18.21 -4.14
C VAL A 574 13.32 17.02 -5.03
N LYS A 575 12.04 16.66 -5.04
CA LYS A 575 11.49 15.59 -5.90
C LYS A 575 11.36 16.09 -7.34
N VAL A 576 11.72 15.24 -8.31
CA VAL A 576 11.63 15.53 -9.75
C VAL A 576 10.97 14.37 -10.49
N THR A 577 9.91 14.66 -11.24
CA THR A 577 9.14 13.71 -12.04
C THR A 577 9.63 13.67 -13.48
N LEU A 578 9.84 12.48 -14.02
CA LEU A 578 10.33 12.20 -15.37
C LEU A 578 9.17 11.70 -16.25
N ARG A 579 8.95 12.33 -17.40
CA ARG A 579 7.79 12.07 -18.28
C ARG A 579 8.17 11.69 -19.70
N ALA A 580 7.35 10.88 -20.36
CA ALA A 580 7.56 10.41 -21.73
C ALA A 580 6.26 10.07 -22.45
N GLN A 581 6.05 10.66 -23.64
CA GLN A 581 4.92 10.38 -24.52
C GLN A 581 5.44 9.86 -25.87
N ASP A 582 4.97 8.68 -26.29
CA ASP A 582 5.33 8.04 -27.56
C ASP A 582 6.86 7.96 -27.81
N ALA A 583 7.65 7.70 -26.76
CA ALA A 583 9.11 7.80 -26.79
C ALA A 583 9.81 6.52 -26.26
N ASP A 584 10.73 6.00 -27.06
CA ASP A 584 11.63 4.87 -26.76
C ASP A 584 12.95 5.34 -26.11
N ASN A 585 13.79 4.40 -25.67
CA ASN A 585 15.18 4.62 -25.23
C ASN A 585 15.37 5.63 -24.08
N LEU A 586 14.36 5.73 -23.21
CA LEU A 586 14.25 6.70 -22.12
C LEU A 586 15.41 6.64 -21.11
N LYS A 587 16.12 7.76 -20.94
CA LYS A 587 17.24 7.93 -20.01
C LYS A 587 17.26 9.31 -19.35
N TYR A 588 17.73 9.37 -18.12
CA TYR A 588 17.98 10.61 -17.39
C TYR A 588 19.44 10.73 -16.92
N THR A 589 19.87 11.96 -16.68
CA THR A 589 21.16 12.33 -16.06
C THR A 589 20.96 13.55 -15.16
N THR A 590 21.59 13.59 -13.99
CA THR A 590 21.72 14.81 -13.16
C THR A 590 23.15 15.38 -13.26
N THR A 591 23.32 16.68 -13.02
CA THR A 591 24.66 17.30 -12.91
C THR A 591 25.42 16.85 -11.66
N GLU A 592 24.72 16.29 -10.66
CA GLU A 592 25.32 15.64 -9.47
C GLU A 592 25.93 14.26 -9.80
N GLY A 593 25.74 13.75 -11.01
CA GLY A 593 26.37 12.53 -11.51
C GLY A 593 25.48 11.28 -11.54
N GLU A 594 24.22 11.36 -11.08
CA GLU A 594 23.28 10.26 -11.25
C GLU A 594 22.89 10.08 -12.71
N SER A 595 22.64 8.84 -13.12
CA SER A 595 22.03 8.53 -14.42
C SER A 595 21.36 7.17 -14.42
N GLY A 596 20.41 6.96 -15.34
CA GLY A 596 19.73 5.68 -15.51
C GLY A 596 18.66 5.71 -16.59
N SER A 597 17.92 4.60 -16.72
CA SER A 597 16.67 4.56 -17.48
C SER A 597 15.48 5.04 -16.64
N PHE A 598 14.40 5.39 -17.33
CA PHE A 598 13.11 5.68 -16.70
C PHE A 598 11.94 5.15 -17.52
N THR A 599 10.79 5.01 -16.89
CA THR A 599 9.47 4.92 -17.52
C THR A 599 8.72 6.21 -17.22
N ASP A 600 7.71 6.56 -18.03
CA ASP A 600 6.83 7.69 -17.72
C ASP A 600 6.31 7.64 -16.28
N GLY A 601 6.29 8.79 -15.61
CA GLY A 601 5.85 8.95 -14.23
C GLY A 601 6.90 8.62 -13.15
N LYS A 602 8.13 8.19 -13.50
CA LYS A 602 9.18 7.94 -12.51
C LYS A 602 9.54 9.23 -11.76
N VAL A 603 9.60 9.17 -10.43
CA VAL A 603 10.14 10.24 -9.57
C VAL A 603 11.58 9.93 -9.15
N ILE A 604 12.42 10.95 -8.99
CA ILE A 604 13.77 10.91 -8.41
C ILE A 604 13.96 12.06 -7.40
N SER A 605 14.97 11.97 -6.53
CA SER A 605 15.39 13.04 -5.61
C SER A 605 16.69 13.69 -6.10
N VAL A 606 16.77 15.01 -6.01
CA VAL A 606 17.88 15.81 -6.60
C VAL A 606 18.23 16.97 -5.67
N GLY A 607 19.52 17.23 -5.44
CA GLY A 607 20.01 18.33 -4.62
C GLY A 607 20.93 17.95 -3.45
N LYS A 608 21.05 16.65 -3.13
CA LYS A 608 21.75 16.14 -1.92
C LYS A 608 23.24 16.52 -1.88
N THR A 609 23.86 16.81 -3.02
CA THR A 609 25.28 17.23 -3.10
C THR A 609 25.47 18.74 -3.27
N LEU A 610 24.40 19.52 -3.42
CA LEU A 610 24.49 20.97 -3.62
C LEU A 610 24.76 21.74 -2.32
N SER A 611 25.61 22.76 -2.44
CA SER A 611 25.75 23.87 -1.49
C SER A 611 24.67 24.94 -1.73
N ILE A 612 24.47 25.82 -0.75
CA ILE A 612 23.59 27.00 -0.90
C ILE A 612 24.05 27.87 -2.08
N GLY A 613 23.12 28.21 -2.97
CA GLY A 613 23.36 28.99 -4.19
C GLY A 613 23.74 28.14 -5.41
N GLU A 614 24.10 26.86 -5.25
CA GLU A 614 24.39 25.96 -6.36
C GLU A 614 23.10 25.43 -7.02
N THR A 615 23.25 24.87 -8.22
CA THR A 615 22.13 24.35 -9.01
C THR A 615 22.39 22.95 -9.53
N ALA A 616 21.35 22.14 -9.58
CA ALA A 616 21.36 20.84 -10.26
C ALA A 616 20.44 20.88 -11.47
N THR A 617 20.93 20.42 -12.62
CA THR A 617 20.10 20.20 -13.81
C THR A 617 19.79 18.72 -13.94
N VAL A 618 18.49 18.39 -13.96
CA VAL A 618 18.00 17.08 -14.40
C VAL A 618 17.72 17.18 -15.89
N LYS A 619 18.29 16.26 -16.67
CA LYS A 619 18.04 16.14 -18.10
C LYS A 619 17.44 14.79 -18.41
N VAL A 620 16.30 14.78 -19.11
CA VAL A 620 15.71 13.58 -19.71
C VAL A 620 16.00 13.52 -21.21
N THR A 621 16.07 12.31 -21.73
CA THR A 621 16.33 12.00 -23.14
C THR A 621 15.53 10.77 -23.57
N GLY A 622 15.19 10.70 -24.85
CA GLY A 622 14.55 9.55 -25.49
C GLY A 622 14.67 9.61 -27.01
N THR A 623 13.92 8.76 -27.70
CA THR A 623 13.79 8.78 -29.17
C THR A 623 12.34 8.58 -29.58
N ALA A 624 11.84 9.36 -30.54
CA ALA A 624 10.46 9.27 -31.01
C ALA A 624 10.10 7.85 -31.49
N ALA A 625 9.09 7.21 -30.88
CA ALA A 625 8.64 5.86 -31.20
C ALA A 625 7.70 5.82 -32.43
N LYS A 626 7.05 6.94 -32.77
CA LYS A 626 6.23 7.13 -33.97
C LYS A 626 6.71 8.36 -34.77
N ASP A 627 6.15 8.55 -35.96
CA ASP A 627 6.28 9.83 -36.68
C ASP A 627 5.22 10.82 -36.18
N GLY A 628 5.63 12.05 -35.89
CA GLY A 628 4.75 13.19 -35.60
C GLY A 628 4.83 14.27 -36.69
N LYS A 629 4.47 15.51 -36.35
CA LYS A 629 4.57 16.69 -37.24
C LYS A 629 5.95 17.34 -37.18
N LYS A 630 6.41 17.72 -35.98
CA LYS A 630 7.70 18.36 -35.69
C LYS A 630 8.85 17.36 -35.60
N VAL A 631 8.60 16.12 -35.15
CA VAL A 631 9.63 15.06 -35.00
C VAL A 631 9.29 13.78 -35.78
N LYS A 632 10.32 13.04 -36.20
CA LYS A 632 10.20 11.76 -36.94
C LYS A 632 10.71 10.56 -36.16
N LYS A 633 10.23 9.37 -36.49
CA LYS A 633 10.56 8.13 -35.76
C LYS A 633 12.07 7.91 -35.70
N GLY A 634 12.58 7.69 -34.48
CA GLY A 634 14.02 7.56 -34.18
C GLY A 634 14.77 8.88 -33.99
N GLN A 635 14.13 10.04 -34.18
CA GLN A 635 14.71 11.34 -33.84
C GLN A 635 14.87 11.46 -32.31
N ALA A 636 15.98 12.05 -31.87
CA ALA A 636 16.27 12.24 -30.45
C ALA A 636 15.38 13.31 -29.83
N LEU A 637 14.92 13.05 -28.61
CA LEU A 637 14.08 13.92 -27.78
C LEU A 637 14.85 14.26 -26.50
N SER A 638 14.69 15.47 -25.97
CA SER A 638 15.28 15.85 -24.69
C SER A 638 14.60 17.08 -24.07
N ALA A 639 14.47 17.06 -22.75
CA ALA A 639 14.09 18.22 -21.94
C ALA A 639 14.97 18.27 -20.67
N SER A 640 14.95 19.39 -19.97
CA SER A 640 15.70 19.57 -18.72
C SER A 640 15.06 20.59 -17.80
N VAL A 641 15.08 20.32 -16.50
CA VAL A 641 14.73 21.28 -15.44
C VAL A 641 15.99 21.54 -14.60
N THR A 642 16.17 22.79 -14.19
CA THR A 642 17.22 23.17 -13.24
C THR A 642 16.57 23.57 -11.93
N VAL A 643 17.08 23.01 -10.84
CA VAL A 643 16.70 23.32 -9.46
C VAL A 643 17.86 24.00 -8.74
N LYS A 644 17.57 24.96 -7.87
CA LYS A 644 18.55 25.75 -7.12
C LYS A 644 18.39 25.51 -5.63
N LYS A 645 19.49 25.23 -4.93
CA LYS A 645 19.48 25.20 -3.47
C LYS A 645 19.59 26.63 -2.93
N VAL A 646 18.72 27.02 -2.01
CA VAL A 646 18.71 28.36 -1.38
C VAL A 646 19.07 28.27 0.10
N GLU A 647 19.42 29.41 0.70
CA GLU A 647 19.57 29.51 2.15
C GLU A 647 18.19 29.28 2.80
N VAL A 648 18.15 28.62 3.95
CA VAL A 648 16.96 28.55 4.79
C VAL A 648 16.54 29.98 5.15
N PRO A 649 15.30 30.42 4.88
CA PRO A 649 14.85 31.75 5.26
C PRO A 649 15.02 32.00 6.76
N LYS A 650 15.64 33.12 7.13
CA LYS A 650 15.81 33.46 8.54
C LYS A 650 14.46 33.88 9.12
N GLN A 651 13.94 33.01 9.97
CA GLN A 651 12.64 33.08 10.64
C GLN A 651 12.34 34.47 11.24
N ASN A 652 13.32 35.13 11.86
CA ASN A 652 13.23 36.52 12.34
C ASN A 652 11.96 36.81 13.17
N LEU A 653 11.62 35.91 14.10
CA LEU A 653 10.37 35.90 14.88
C LEU A 653 10.11 37.18 15.68
N ALA A 654 8.84 37.45 16.02
CA ALA A 654 8.46 38.52 16.94
C ALA A 654 9.11 38.38 18.34
N ALA A 655 9.20 39.48 19.09
CA ALA A 655 9.98 39.53 20.34
C ALA A 655 9.38 38.70 21.50
N GLN A 656 8.11 38.32 21.39
CA GLN A 656 7.37 37.49 22.33
C GLN A 656 7.92 36.07 22.35
N TYR A 657 7.90 35.39 21.19
CA TYR A 657 8.47 34.06 20.99
C TYR A 657 9.88 33.94 21.56
N SER A 658 10.18 32.82 22.21
CA SER A 658 11.46 32.61 22.88
C SER A 658 12.05 31.24 22.64
N THR A 659 13.38 31.21 22.59
CA THR A 659 14.18 29.99 22.65
C THR A 659 15.37 30.29 23.56
N ASN A 660 15.52 29.50 24.62
CA ASN A 660 16.58 29.58 25.63
C ASN A 660 16.84 30.96 26.27
N LYS A 661 15.87 31.90 26.27
CA LYS A 661 16.04 33.25 26.87
C LYS A 661 16.34 33.21 28.38
N VAL A 662 15.88 32.19 29.10
CA VAL A 662 16.04 32.08 30.58
C VAL A 662 17.16 31.09 30.97
N GLY A 663 17.59 30.23 30.04
CA GLY A 663 18.62 29.23 30.26
C GLY A 663 18.47 28.04 29.31
N MET A 664 19.18 26.95 29.61
CA MET A 664 19.13 25.69 28.87
C MET A 664 18.74 24.53 29.80
N GLY A 665 17.75 24.76 30.67
CA GLY A 665 17.34 23.78 31.66
C GLY A 665 18.38 23.48 32.75
N VAL A 666 18.04 22.57 33.65
CA VAL A 666 18.89 22.16 34.78
C VAL A 666 18.96 20.64 34.93
N LYS A 667 20.06 20.14 35.52
CA LYS A 667 20.16 18.73 35.91
C LYS A 667 19.33 18.51 37.20
N LYS A 668 18.13 17.96 37.05
CA LYS A 668 17.10 17.77 38.09
C LYS A 668 16.20 16.59 37.73
N THR A 669 16.01 15.67 38.67
CA THR A 669 14.97 14.62 38.60
C THR A 669 13.59 15.23 38.83
N ILE A 670 12.63 14.97 37.94
CA ILE A 670 11.22 15.38 38.07
C ILE A 670 10.36 14.18 38.46
N ASN A 671 9.42 14.35 39.39
CA ASN A 671 8.67 13.28 40.04
C ASN A 671 7.15 13.42 39.85
N PHE A 672 6.65 13.10 38.65
CA PHE A 672 5.22 13.16 38.32
C PHE A 672 4.52 11.79 38.27
N ASN A 673 3.19 11.81 38.39
CA ASN A 673 2.32 10.64 38.22
C ASN A 673 2.04 10.41 36.73
N ALA A 674 2.26 9.21 36.24
CA ALA A 674 1.90 8.87 34.86
C ALA A 674 0.37 8.74 34.69
N GLY A 675 -0.16 9.28 33.59
CA GLY A 675 -1.60 9.45 33.35
C GLY A 675 -2.13 10.77 33.91
N LYS A 676 -3.39 10.77 34.35
CA LYS A 676 -4.05 11.96 34.91
C LYS A 676 -3.46 12.34 36.27
N ASP A 677 -3.57 13.63 36.60
CA ASP A 677 -3.15 14.23 37.88
C ASP A 677 -1.62 14.29 38.03
N ALA A 678 -0.97 14.69 36.92
CA ALA A 678 0.40 15.22 36.89
C ALA A 678 0.50 16.58 37.62
N SER A 679 1.71 17.13 37.82
CA SER A 679 1.90 18.30 38.66
C SER A 679 3.12 19.16 38.33
N ILE A 680 2.86 20.39 37.88
CA ILE A 680 3.84 21.49 37.71
C ILE A 680 4.67 21.85 38.96
N ALA A 681 4.43 21.24 40.13
CA ALA A 681 5.09 21.60 41.38
C ALA A 681 6.62 21.32 41.40
N ASP A 682 7.11 20.36 40.62
CA ASP A 682 8.56 20.12 40.44
C ASP A 682 9.20 21.05 39.38
N TRP A 683 8.42 21.89 38.68
CA TRP A 683 8.90 22.76 37.60
C TRP A 683 9.04 24.23 38.07
N ASP A 684 9.99 24.95 37.47
CA ASP A 684 10.20 26.37 37.72
C ASP A 684 10.78 27.07 36.47
N SER A 685 10.79 28.41 36.47
CA SER A 685 11.18 29.20 35.29
C SER A 685 12.63 29.02 34.83
N SER A 686 13.52 28.43 35.63
CA SER A 686 14.88 28.10 35.17
C SER A 686 14.93 26.96 34.14
N MET A 687 13.83 26.20 34.02
CA MET A 687 13.67 25.13 33.04
C MET A 687 13.05 25.59 31.72
N LEU A 688 12.59 26.84 31.58
CA LEU A 688 11.94 27.32 30.35
C LEU A 688 12.94 27.38 29.18
N ILE A 689 12.75 26.52 28.18
CA ILE A 689 13.62 26.42 27.00
C ILE A 689 12.99 26.95 25.71
N ALA A 690 11.66 27.01 25.61
CA ALA A 690 10.97 27.74 24.56
C ALA A 690 9.63 28.30 25.04
N GLN A 691 9.15 29.36 24.39
CA GLN A 691 7.87 30.00 24.67
C GLN A 691 7.26 30.49 23.36
N GLY A 692 5.97 30.23 23.18
CA GLY A 692 5.16 30.63 22.03
C GLY A 692 4.53 31.98 22.26
N ALA A 693 3.30 32.11 21.77
CA ALA A 693 2.34 33.11 22.19
C ALA A 693 0.98 32.41 22.45
N ALA A 694 -0.06 33.20 22.71
CA ALA A 694 -1.43 32.72 22.74
C ALA A 694 -2.27 33.43 21.67
N ASN A 695 -3.28 32.72 21.15
CA ASN A 695 -4.24 33.17 20.17
C ASN A 695 -3.60 33.56 18.81
N ASP A 696 -2.57 32.83 18.36
CA ASP A 696 -1.81 33.06 17.12
C ASP A 696 -1.76 31.88 16.14
N ASP A 697 -2.54 30.83 16.43
CA ASP A 697 -2.87 29.71 15.53
C ASP A 697 -3.42 30.11 14.13
N PRO A 698 -3.12 29.34 13.06
CA PRO A 698 -3.53 29.60 11.66
C PRO A 698 -5.04 29.67 11.40
N ARG A 699 -5.88 29.11 12.29
CA ARG A 699 -7.32 28.95 12.07
C ARG A 699 -8.11 30.16 12.56
N VAL A 700 -7.61 30.94 13.51
CA VAL A 700 -8.32 32.12 14.08
C VAL A 700 -8.32 33.37 13.18
N TYR A 701 -7.65 33.34 12.02
CA TYR A 701 -7.64 34.44 11.04
C TYR A 701 -8.91 34.54 10.16
N ARG A 702 -9.88 33.62 10.27
CA ARG A 702 -11.00 33.49 9.33
C ARG A 702 -12.38 33.91 9.87
N PRO A 703 -13.26 34.48 9.04
CA PRO A 703 -14.68 34.65 9.40
C PRO A 703 -15.37 33.31 9.69
N ASN A 704 -15.81 33.12 10.93
CA ASN A 704 -16.58 31.95 11.40
C ASN A 704 -15.81 30.60 11.42
N SER A 705 -14.49 30.63 11.61
CA SER A 705 -13.65 29.42 11.82
C SER A 705 -13.55 28.94 13.27
N MET A 706 -14.14 29.66 14.23
CA MET A 706 -13.96 29.45 15.67
C MET A 706 -14.50 28.10 16.24
N TYR A 707 -14.92 27.18 15.37
CA TYR A 707 -15.28 25.81 15.69
C TYR A 707 -14.15 24.98 16.34
N GLU A 708 -12.89 25.44 16.30
CA GLU A 708 -11.74 24.64 16.72
C GLU A 708 -10.85 25.25 17.83
N VAL A 709 -11.37 26.22 18.58
CA VAL A 709 -10.86 26.75 19.88
C VAL A 709 -9.55 27.56 19.84
N PRO A 710 -9.43 28.70 20.57
CA PRO A 710 -8.15 29.36 20.83
C PRO A 710 -7.36 28.61 21.91
N ILE A 711 -6.76 27.47 21.54
CA ILE A 711 -5.77 26.75 22.36
C ILE A 711 -4.43 26.73 21.64
N ASP A 712 -3.41 27.24 22.29
CA ASP A 712 -2.06 27.42 21.75
C ASP A 712 -1.01 26.76 22.68
N LEU A 713 0.10 26.31 22.11
CA LEU A 713 1.21 25.61 22.76
C LEU A 713 2.18 26.64 23.37
N TYR A 714 1.85 27.09 24.58
CA TYR A 714 2.37 28.33 25.13
C TYR A 714 3.82 28.29 25.63
N ALA A 715 4.23 27.21 26.30
CA ALA A 715 5.56 27.12 26.91
C ALA A 715 6.11 25.69 26.96
N LEU A 716 7.43 25.54 26.84
CA LEU A 716 8.16 24.28 26.88
C LEU A 716 9.33 24.38 27.87
N TYR A 717 9.33 23.45 28.81
CA TYR A 717 10.31 23.33 29.88
C TYR A 717 11.13 22.05 29.71
N GLY A 718 12.41 22.10 30.09
CA GLY A 718 13.35 20.98 29.95
C GLY A 718 14.27 20.80 31.15
N ALA A 719 14.42 19.54 31.58
CA ALA A 719 15.35 19.10 32.61
C ALA A 719 15.90 17.70 32.27
N TYR A 720 16.90 17.23 33.01
CA TYR A 720 17.44 15.87 32.85
C TYR A 720 18.07 15.38 34.15
N ASP A 721 18.17 14.07 34.34
CA ASP A 721 19.01 13.48 35.39
C ASP A 721 20.00 12.46 34.80
N ASP A 722 20.46 11.49 35.59
CA ASP A 722 21.40 10.46 35.12
C ASP A 722 20.74 9.42 34.18
N ASP A 723 19.42 9.21 34.30
CA ASP A 723 18.68 8.16 33.61
C ASP A 723 17.66 8.70 32.57
N ASN A 724 17.13 9.91 32.76
CA ASN A 724 16.01 10.45 31.97
C ASN A 724 16.24 11.88 31.47
N LEU A 725 15.67 12.15 30.29
CA LEU A 725 15.30 13.48 29.82
C LEU A 725 13.87 13.78 30.31
N TYR A 726 13.62 14.98 30.82
CA TYR A 726 12.29 15.44 31.23
C TYR A 726 11.88 16.64 30.39
N LEU A 727 10.64 16.62 29.89
CA LEU A 727 9.99 17.79 29.28
C LEU A 727 8.63 18.01 29.95
N MET A 728 8.23 19.27 30.05
CA MET A 728 6.87 19.67 30.36
C MET A 728 6.43 20.78 29.40
N TRP A 729 5.19 20.74 28.94
CA TRP A 729 4.63 21.80 28.11
C TRP A 729 3.23 22.22 28.53
N GLU A 730 2.91 23.47 28.22
CA GLU A 730 1.69 24.18 28.57
C GLU A 730 0.83 24.37 27.31
N MET A 731 -0.47 24.07 27.40
CA MET A 731 -1.49 24.45 26.43
C MET A 731 -2.45 25.43 27.12
N THR A 732 -2.54 26.69 26.65
CA THR A 732 -3.41 27.72 27.24
C THR A 732 -4.68 27.90 26.41
N ASN A 733 -5.85 28.11 27.05
CA ASN A 733 -7.15 28.21 26.40
C ASN A 733 -7.82 29.55 26.75
N VAL A 734 -7.54 30.58 25.95
CA VAL A 734 -7.90 31.98 26.27
C VAL A 734 -9.31 32.41 25.84
N GLN A 735 -10.18 31.44 25.51
CA GLN A 735 -11.58 31.68 25.09
C GLN A 735 -12.32 32.64 26.03
N ASP A 736 -12.13 32.44 27.34
CA ASP A 736 -12.77 33.20 28.43
C ASP A 736 -12.45 34.70 28.45
N VAL A 737 -11.53 35.18 27.60
CA VAL A 737 -11.22 36.60 27.40
C VAL A 737 -11.12 37.05 25.94
N VAL A 738 -11.07 36.15 24.94
CA VAL A 738 -11.06 36.53 23.50
C VAL A 738 -12.45 36.54 22.86
N ASP A 739 -13.34 35.62 23.26
CA ASP A 739 -14.77 35.69 22.94
C ASP A 739 -15.61 35.11 24.08
N THR A 740 -16.00 35.99 25.01
CA THR A 740 -16.84 35.64 26.16
C THR A 740 -18.31 35.37 25.80
N GLY A 741 -18.67 35.46 24.52
CA GLY A 741 -20.01 35.15 24.00
C GLY A 741 -20.20 33.69 23.59
N ASP A 742 -19.13 32.92 23.43
CA ASP A 742 -19.15 31.53 22.98
C ASP A 742 -18.54 30.59 24.05
N ASP A 743 -19.32 29.61 24.50
CA ASP A 743 -18.94 28.58 25.46
C ASP A 743 -18.70 27.21 24.82
N TYR A 744 -18.76 27.09 23.49
CA TYR A 744 -18.62 25.84 22.75
C TYR A 744 -17.37 25.01 23.09
N PRO A 745 -16.18 25.59 23.39
CA PRO A 745 -15.04 24.81 23.87
C PRO A 745 -15.03 24.60 25.39
N LEU A 746 -15.39 25.64 26.16
CA LEU A 746 -15.42 25.62 27.62
C LEU A 746 -16.38 24.55 28.15
N SER A 747 -17.44 24.27 27.39
CA SER A 747 -18.46 23.25 27.67
C SER A 747 -18.04 21.81 27.34
N GLN A 748 -16.97 21.58 26.56
CA GLN A 748 -16.45 20.23 26.30
C GLN A 748 -15.62 19.69 27.48
N GLY A 749 -14.88 20.58 28.15
CA GLY A 749 -13.86 20.22 29.15
C GLY A 749 -12.44 20.26 28.61
N HIS A 750 -11.50 19.67 29.35
CA HIS A 750 -10.05 19.75 29.08
C HIS A 750 -9.65 19.07 27.77
N LEU A 751 -8.51 19.47 27.19
CA LEU A 751 -8.04 18.97 25.90
C LEU A 751 -7.71 17.46 25.97
N TRP A 752 -7.16 17.00 27.10
CA TRP A 752 -6.92 15.57 27.36
C TRP A 752 -8.20 14.77 27.69
N GLN A 753 -9.34 15.43 27.96
CA GLN A 753 -10.63 14.74 28.12
C GLN A 753 -11.35 14.55 26.78
N THR A 754 -11.18 15.51 25.88
CA THR A 754 -12.08 15.75 24.74
C THR A 754 -11.46 15.35 23.40
N GLN A 755 -10.14 15.44 23.28
CA GLN A 755 -9.42 15.22 22.04
C GLN A 755 -8.24 14.25 22.23
N ASN A 756 -7.75 13.72 21.11
CA ASN A 756 -6.64 12.76 21.05
C ASN A 756 -5.53 13.29 20.13
N LEU A 757 -5.22 14.59 20.22
CA LEU A 757 -4.29 15.26 19.30
C LEU A 757 -2.88 14.67 19.43
N PRO A 758 -2.17 14.39 18.32
CA PRO A 758 -0.76 14.03 18.35
C PRO A 758 0.12 15.20 18.79
N PHE A 759 1.07 14.89 19.67
CA PHE A 759 2.28 15.65 19.91
C PHE A 759 3.47 14.90 19.29
N HIS A 760 4.32 15.60 18.54
CA HIS A 760 5.58 15.06 18.01
C HIS A 760 6.76 15.81 18.60
N ILE A 761 7.61 15.10 19.34
CA ILE A 761 8.82 15.64 19.97
C ILE A 761 10.02 15.20 19.13
N ALA A 762 10.56 16.12 18.35
CA ALA A 762 11.83 15.98 17.65
C ALA A 762 13.02 16.17 18.59
N ILE A 763 14.03 15.31 18.46
CA ILE A 763 15.18 15.26 19.38
C ILE A 763 16.49 15.17 18.59
N ASP A 764 17.35 16.17 18.76
CA ASP A 764 18.75 16.22 18.32
C ASP A 764 19.68 15.91 19.51
N THR A 765 20.19 14.67 19.56
CA THR A 765 21.13 14.21 20.60
C THR A 765 22.58 14.65 20.35
N LYS A 766 22.80 15.61 19.44
CA LYS A 766 24.10 16.10 18.99
C LYS A 766 24.97 14.96 18.46
N ASP A 767 24.37 14.06 17.67
CA ASP A 767 25.00 12.84 17.17
C ASP A 767 24.89 12.65 15.65
N ASP A 768 25.89 13.18 14.94
CA ASP A 768 26.09 13.02 13.48
C ASP A 768 26.24 11.54 13.03
N SER A 769 26.53 10.60 13.95
CA SER A 769 26.62 9.17 13.63
C SER A 769 25.24 8.50 13.50
N THR A 770 24.23 9.05 14.18
CA THR A 770 22.82 8.59 14.19
C THR A 770 21.85 9.64 13.67
N CYS A 771 22.34 10.67 12.97
CA CYS A 771 21.49 11.70 12.37
C CYS A 771 20.62 11.08 11.25
N ILE A 772 19.36 11.43 11.28
CA ILE A 772 18.37 11.20 10.23
C ILE A 772 18.64 12.24 9.13
N GLY A 773 18.39 11.91 7.85
CA GLY A 773 18.54 12.87 6.75
C GLY A 773 17.63 14.10 6.91
N ASN A 774 17.96 15.24 6.30
CA ASN A 774 17.31 16.54 6.54
C ASN A 774 15.96 16.69 5.80
N ASN A 775 15.11 15.67 5.93
CA ASN A 775 13.70 15.61 5.58
C ASN A 775 13.07 14.42 6.34
N GLY A 776 12.76 14.61 7.63
CA GLY A 776 12.50 13.56 8.61
C GLY A 776 11.24 12.68 8.50
N GLY A 777 10.61 12.53 7.32
CA GLY A 777 9.42 11.68 7.12
C GLY A 777 9.69 10.16 7.13
N LEU A 778 8.63 9.32 7.07
CA LEU A 778 8.78 7.85 7.04
C LEU A 778 9.21 7.34 5.66
N GLN A 779 10.24 6.48 5.63
CA GLN A 779 10.87 5.90 4.43
C GLN A 779 9.93 5.19 3.43
N THR A 780 8.72 4.79 3.82
CA THR A 780 7.79 4.00 2.97
C THR A 780 6.52 4.74 2.56
N GLY A 781 6.62 6.06 2.35
CA GLY A 781 5.52 6.84 1.75
C GLY A 781 4.31 7.01 2.69
N GLY A 782 4.59 7.28 3.96
CA GLY A 782 3.57 7.60 4.96
C GLY A 782 4.10 8.58 5.99
N SER A 783 3.24 8.97 6.91
CA SER A 783 3.49 9.98 7.94
C SER A 783 3.22 9.44 9.33
N LEU A 784 3.84 10.05 10.36
CA LEU A 784 3.86 9.53 11.73
C LEU A 784 2.45 9.28 12.30
N TRP A 785 1.54 10.24 12.09
CA TRP A 785 0.12 10.15 12.46
C TRP A 785 -0.79 10.69 11.36
N ALA A 786 -0.50 10.33 10.11
CA ALA A 786 -1.06 10.92 8.88
C ALA A 786 -0.69 12.40 8.62
N SER A 787 0.22 12.98 9.41
CA SER A 787 0.70 14.37 9.30
C SER A 787 1.94 14.55 8.42
N ASN A 788 1.89 15.46 7.44
CA ASN A 788 2.96 15.68 6.45
C ASN A 788 4.18 16.46 6.97
N ILE A 789 4.16 16.86 8.24
CA ILE A 789 5.28 17.42 9.03
C ILE A 789 6.64 16.77 8.70
N THR A 790 7.63 17.61 8.42
CA THR A 790 9.04 17.23 8.23
C THR A 790 10.00 18.17 8.96
N TRP A 791 11.27 17.75 9.09
CA TRP A 791 12.35 18.48 9.76
C TRP A 791 13.54 18.64 8.82
N GLY A 792 14.16 19.83 8.79
CA GLY A 792 15.23 20.15 7.84
C GLY A 792 16.04 21.41 8.16
N GLY A 793 16.69 21.98 7.16
CA GLY A 793 17.53 23.17 7.31
C GLY A 793 18.81 22.92 8.13
N GLU A 794 18.99 23.67 9.23
CA GLU A 794 20.11 23.46 10.17
C GLU A 794 19.82 22.39 11.24
N GLN A 795 18.60 21.86 11.31
CA GLN A 795 18.19 20.87 12.32
C GLN A 795 18.86 19.50 12.10
N LYS A 796 19.25 18.83 13.19
CA LYS A 796 19.91 17.51 13.17
C LYS A 796 19.12 16.45 13.92
N LEU A 797 18.03 16.00 13.32
CA LEU A 797 17.11 15.05 13.93
C LEU A 797 17.79 13.70 14.22
N ASN A 798 17.73 13.21 15.46
CA ASN A 798 18.19 11.85 15.85
C ASN A 798 17.04 10.91 16.22
N ASN A 799 15.96 11.43 16.81
CA ASN A 799 14.76 10.67 17.18
C ASN A 799 13.51 11.53 16.99
N VAL A 800 12.36 10.89 16.82
CA VAL A 800 11.05 11.52 17.08
C VAL A 800 10.28 10.65 18.07
N VAL A 801 9.77 11.26 19.15
CA VAL A 801 8.83 10.63 20.07
C VAL A 801 7.43 11.13 19.75
N THR A 802 6.47 10.25 19.55
CA THR A 802 5.07 10.64 19.29
C THR A 802 4.12 10.06 20.34
N ILE A 803 3.21 10.89 20.82
CA ILE A 803 2.22 10.55 21.85
C ILE A 803 0.99 11.46 21.71
N SER A 804 -0.21 10.98 22.03
CA SER A 804 -1.40 11.82 22.08
C SER A 804 -1.60 12.54 23.42
N THR A 805 -2.37 13.63 23.42
CA THR A 805 -2.77 14.43 24.60
C THR A 805 -3.11 13.61 25.85
N ASN A 806 -3.87 12.52 25.71
CA ASN A 806 -4.30 11.68 26.81
C ASN A 806 -3.46 10.39 26.99
N GLY A 807 -2.40 10.21 26.21
CA GLY A 807 -1.51 9.06 26.26
C GLY A 807 -2.14 7.74 25.78
N SER A 808 -3.38 7.74 25.27
CA SER A 808 -4.03 6.52 24.75
C SER A 808 -3.35 5.99 23.47
N ASN A 809 -2.64 6.86 22.76
CA ASN A 809 -1.89 6.53 21.57
C ASN A 809 -0.41 6.92 21.73
N GLY A 810 0.46 5.93 21.92
CA GLY A 810 1.87 6.12 22.24
C GLY A 810 2.23 5.65 23.65
N PRO A 811 3.41 6.03 24.17
CA PRO A 811 4.50 6.71 23.47
C PRO A 811 5.18 5.80 22.45
N TRP A 812 5.48 6.33 21.26
CA TRP A 812 6.27 5.65 20.22
C TRP A 812 7.58 6.39 19.98
N ILE A 813 8.70 5.68 19.86
CA ILE A 813 10.01 6.28 19.53
C ILE A 813 10.43 5.82 18.14
N TYR A 814 10.46 6.74 17.19
CA TYR A 814 10.94 6.54 15.84
C TYR A 814 12.42 6.94 15.74
N LYS A 815 13.17 6.15 14.96
CA LYS A 815 14.57 6.37 14.60
C LYS A 815 14.72 6.18 13.10
N GLY A 816 15.73 6.80 12.49
CA GLY A 816 15.97 6.74 11.06
C GLY A 816 17.43 6.56 10.69
N ASP A 817 17.73 6.90 9.44
CA ASP A 817 19.06 7.02 8.87
C ASP A 817 19.07 8.15 7.82
N GLU A 818 20.12 8.24 7.00
CA GLU A 818 20.28 9.28 5.97
C GLU A 818 19.20 9.29 4.86
N SER A 819 18.24 8.37 4.89
CA SER A 819 17.08 8.27 3.99
C SER A 819 15.73 8.59 4.65
N GLY A 820 15.71 8.96 5.94
CA GLY A 820 14.50 9.33 6.70
C GLY A 820 14.23 8.39 7.88
N LEU A 821 13.07 8.52 8.52
CA LEU A 821 12.62 7.67 9.62
C LEU A 821 12.24 6.26 9.13
N ASN A 822 12.61 5.23 9.90
CA ASN A 822 12.14 3.86 9.63
C ASN A 822 10.60 3.82 9.73
N SER A 823 9.94 3.12 8.82
CA SER A 823 8.48 2.95 8.79
C SER A 823 7.88 2.12 9.95
N LYS A 824 8.70 1.78 10.94
CA LYS A 824 8.33 1.06 12.17
C LYS A 824 9.07 1.70 13.35
N ALA A 825 8.34 2.04 14.41
CA ALA A 825 8.92 2.58 15.63
C ALA A 825 9.90 1.57 16.28
N ALA A 826 11.00 2.08 16.83
CA ALA A 826 12.00 1.28 17.55
C ALA A 826 11.52 0.89 18.96
N TYR A 827 10.77 1.77 19.61
CA TYR A 827 10.08 1.52 20.88
C TYR A 827 8.60 1.95 20.78
N GLY A 828 7.74 1.32 21.59
CA GLY A 828 6.31 1.60 21.69
C GLY A 828 5.73 1.19 23.04
N PRO A 829 4.43 1.41 23.33
CA PRO A 829 3.82 1.07 24.62
C PRO A 829 3.89 -0.44 24.96
N ALA A 830 4.02 -1.30 23.94
CA ALA A 830 4.24 -2.74 24.07
C ALA A 830 5.29 -3.23 23.06
N ALA A 831 5.94 -4.36 23.38
CA ALA A 831 6.88 -5.01 22.46
C ALA A 831 6.12 -5.81 21.39
N ASN A 832 6.58 -5.75 20.13
CA ASN A 832 5.99 -6.44 19.00
C ASN A 832 7.08 -7.10 18.13
N ALA A 833 7.06 -8.43 18.07
CA ALA A 833 8.05 -9.22 17.34
C ALA A 833 7.95 -9.12 15.81
N ALA A 834 6.77 -8.82 15.24
CA ALA A 834 6.57 -8.68 13.80
C ALA A 834 7.04 -7.31 13.26
N THR A 835 7.15 -6.31 14.13
CA THR A 835 7.79 -5.03 13.82
C THR A 835 9.22 -4.92 14.36
N ASN A 836 9.63 -5.84 15.23
CA ASN A 836 10.86 -5.75 16.05
C ASN A 836 10.90 -4.51 16.96
N THR A 837 9.71 -3.96 17.29
CA THR A 837 9.54 -2.83 18.21
C THR A 837 9.67 -3.32 19.65
N LYS A 838 10.44 -2.61 20.46
CA LYS A 838 10.59 -2.89 21.89
C LYS A 838 9.47 -2.22 22.71
N LYS A 839 9.24 -2.68 23.94
CA LYS A 839 8.49 -1.89 24.91
C LYS A 839 9.36 -0.69 25.35
N SER A 840 8.76 0.50 25.41
CA SER A 840 9.31 1.71 26.00
C SER A 840 9.03 1.78 27.51
N ASN A 841 9.92 2.45 28.25
CA ASN A 841 9.74 2.81 29.65
C ASN A 841 9.45 4.31 29.85
N ILE A 842 9.14 5.04 28.76
CA ILE A 842 8.64 6.43 28.85
C ILE A 842 7.46 6.50 29.83
N LYS A 843 7.50 7.52 30.70
CA LYS A 843 6.32 7.96 31.47
C LYS A 843 5.75 9.19 30.79
N PHE A 844 4.42 9.29 30.76
CA PHE A 844 3.70 10.47 30.30
C PHE A 844 2.54 10.74 31.26
N GLY A 845 2.26 12.02 31.53
CA GLY A 845 1.16 12.45 32.38
C GLY A 845 0.62 13.81 31.96
N TYR A 846 -0.57 14.14 32.47
CA TYR A 846 -1.27 15.38 32.16
C TYR A 846 -2.07 15.87 33.38
N GLY A 847 -2.24 17.17 33.46
CA GLY A 847 -2.93 17.83 34.58
C GLY A 847 -3.43 19.22 34.20
N ASN A 848 -4.17 19.82 35.12
CA ASN A 848 -4.82 21.11 34.91
C ASN A 848 -3.93 22.27 35.36
N GLY A 849 -4.01 23.37 34.62
CA GLY A 849 -3.37 24.65 34.90
C GLY A 849 -1.88 24.70 34.60
N ILE A 850 -1.34 25.93 34.52
CA ILE A 850 0.00 26.21 34.01
C ILE A 850 0.87 26.95 35.04
N LEU A 851 2.19 26.92 34.82
CA LEU A 851 3.23 27.55 35.64
C LEU A 851 3.53 28.98 35.17
N SER A 852 3.29 29.30 33.89
CA SER A 852 3.40 30.66 33.36
C SER A 852 2.50 31.66 34.11
N LYS A 853 3.10 32.79 34.50
CA LYS A 853 2.42 33.86 35.26
C LYS A 853 1.73 34.90 34.37
N ASP A 854 2.24 35.03 33.15
CA ASP A 854 1.77 35.95 32.13
C ASP A 854 1.47 35.11 30.88
N VAL A 855 0.27 35.26 30.32
CA VAL A 855 -0.16 34.59 29.09
C VAL A 855 -0.20 35.66 28.00
N ILE A 856 0.91 35.81 27.28
CA ILE A 856 1.13 36.87 26.31
C ILE A 856 0.63 36.42 24.94
N GLY A 857 -0.31 37.16 24.36
CA GLY A 857 -0.94 36.77 23.11
C GLY A 857 -1.56 37.93 22.33
N ILE A 858 -2.17 37.61 21.20
CA ILE A 858 -2.76 38.59 20.27
C ILE A 858 -4.22 38.87 20.65
N ASP A 859 -4.54 40.12 21.00
CA ASP A 859 -5.86 40.51 21.50
C ASP A 859 -6.90 40.71 20.39
N GLY A 860 -7.88 39.81 20.33
CA GLY A 860 -9.09 39.98 19.54
C GLY A 860 -9.78 38.66 19.16
N GLY A 861 -11.05 38.76 18.79
CA GLY A 861 -11.78 37.69 18.11
C GLY A 861 -11.26 37.49 16.67
N TRP A 862 -12.07 36.87 15.82
CA TRP A 862 -11.64 36.37 14.51
C TRP A 862 -11.47 37.45 13.42
N GLY A 863 -10.45 37.29 12.57
CA GLY A 863 -10.24 38.07 11.33
C GLY A 863 -9.84 39.55 11.46
N GLU A 864 -9.55 40.19 10.31
CA GLU A 864 -8.97 41.54 10.21
C GLU A 864 -9.77 42.63 10.95
N ASN A 865 -11.10 42.56 10.91
CA ASN A 865 -11.99 43.55 11.54
C ASN A 865 -11.85 43.60 13.07
N ASN A 866 -11.30 42.56 13.70
CA ASN A 866 -11.01 42.50 15.13
C ASN A 866 -9.56 42.90 15.47
N GLY A 867 -8.78 43.41 14.50
CA GLY A 867 -7.43 43.94 14.71
C GLY A 867 -6.29 42.93 14.57
N ARG A 868 -6.55 41.76 13.96
CA ARG A 868 -5.50 40.77 13.66
C ARG A 868 -4.64 41.19 12.48
N PHE A 869 -3.36 40.82 12.55
CA PHE A 869 -2.49 40.68 11.38
C PHE A 869 -2.72 39.31 10.72
N ILE A 870 -2.46 39.17 9.42
CA ILE A 870 -2.61 37.90 8.69
C ILE A 870 -1.23 37.41 8.24
N GLY A 871 -0.93 36.14 8.53
CA GLY A 871 0.33 35.46 8.23
C GLY A 871 1.45 35.72 9.23
N ASP A 872 2.48 34.88 9.19
CA ASP A 872 3.81 34.98 9.80
C ASP A 872 4.09 36.13 10.81
N MET A 873 4.15 35.81 12.11
CA MET A 873 4.51 36.79 13.15
C MET A 873 6.03 37.00 13.30
N LYS A 874 6.54 38.00 12.56
CA LYS A 874 7.97 38.39 12.45
C LYS A 874 8.29 39.68 13.20
N ALA A 875 9.55 39.90 13.54
CA ALA A 875 10.06 41.11 14.18
C ALA A 875 9.75 42.40 13.39
N GLU A 876 9.60 42.31 12.06
CA GLU A 876 9.26 43.43 11.18
C GLU A 876 7.77 43.80 11.16
N ASN A 877 6.88 42.86 11.52
CA ASN A 877 5.42 43.06 11.49
C ASN A 877 4.76 42.97 12.88
N GLN A 878 5.48 42.55 13.93
CA GLN A 878 4.99 42.44 15.32
C GLN A 878 4.23 43.66 15.85
N ASN A 879 4.56 44.87 15.38
CA ASN A 879 3.90 46.13 15.75
C ASN A 879 2.50 46.32 15.13
N LYS A 880 2.06 45.39 14.26
CA LYS A 880 0.71 45.36 13.69
C LYS A 880 -0.26 44.53 14.55
N ALA A 881 0.26 43.60 15.36
CA ALA A 881 -0.53 42.80 16.28
C ALA A 881 -0.73 43.52 17.62
N LYS A 882 -1.90 43.35 18.23
CA LYS A 882 -2.26 43.95 19.52
C LYS A 882 -1.89 43.00 20.65
N TRP A 883 -0.62 42.99 21.06
CA TRP A 883 -0.14 42.15 22.15
C TRP A 883 -0.74 42.55 23.51
N VAL A 884 -1.21 41.56 24.29
CA VAL A 884 -1.72 41.73 25.67
C VAL A 884 -1.28 40.58 26.56
N ASN A 885 -1.36 40.79 27.88
CA ASN A 885 -1.34 39.72 28.88
C ASN A 885 -2.79 39.31 29.17
N PHE A 886 -3.19 38.09 28.82
CA PHE A 886 -4.57 37.64 29.01
C PHE A 886 -4.95 37.50 30.50
N ASN A 887 -3.97 37.25 31.38
CA ASN A 887 -4.19 37.25 32.83
C ASN A 887 -4.61 38.63 33.35
N GLU A 888 -4.10 39.72 32.77
CA GLU A 888 -4.53 41.09 33.08
C GLU A 888 -5.94 41.41 32.53
N LYS A 889 -6.40 40.68 31.52
CA LYS A 889 -7.78 40.72 31.01
C LYS A 889 -8.77 39.88 31.84
N GLY A 890 -8.29 39.05 32.76
CA GLY A 890 -9.10 38.21 33.64
C GLY A 890 -9.20 36.73 33.25
N HIS A 891 -8.32 36.25 32.38
CA HIS A 891 -8.22 34.83 32.00
C HIS A 891 -7.94 33.95 33.23
N ASN A 892 -8.58 32.78 33.27
CA ASN A 892 -8.49 31.83 34.38
C ASN A 892 -7.68 30.58 34.02
N SER A 893 -6.35 30.73 33.94
CA SER A 893 -5.39 29.65 33.66
C SER A 893 -5.40 28.48 34.66
N ALA A 894 -6.24 28.50 35.71
CA ALA A 894 -6.45 27.36 36.60
C ALA A 894 -7.66 26.48 36.20
N GLN A 895 -8.44 26.88 35.18
CA GLN A 895 -9.73 26.28 34.83
C GLN A 895 -9.71 25.42 33.57
N MET A 896 -9.09 25.88 32.48
CA MET A 896 -9.15 25.22 31.16
C MET A 896 -7.79 24.99 30.50
N ASP A 897 -6.73 25.63 30.99
CA ASP A 897 -5.37 25.38 30.54
C ASP A 897 -4.92 24.01 31.04
N ASP A 898 -4.10 23.33 30.25
CA ASP A 898 -3.57 21.99 30.53
C ASP A 898 -2.04 22.00 30.50
N HIS A 899 -1.42 21.17 31.33
CA HIS A 899 0.01 20.85 31.26
C HIS A 899 0.23 19.36 31.03
N TYR A 900 1.35 19.05 30.37
CA TYR A 900 1.74 17.71 29.96
C TYR A 900 3.19 17.45 30.38
N GLU A 901 3.46 16.31 31.01
CA GLU A 901 4.79 15.93 31.48
C GLU A 901 5.24 14.62 30.83
N ILE A 902 6.50 14.54 30.42
CA ILE A 902 7.11 13.31 29.87
C ILE A 902 8.49 13.06 30.47
N ALA A 903 8.78 11.79 30.78
CA ALA A 903 10.10 11.31 31.15
C ALA A 903 10.56 10.29 30.10
N ILE A 904 11.66 10.60 29.40
CA ILE A 904 12.20 9.84 28.28
C ILE A 904 13.54 9.21 28.70
N PRO A 905 13.64 7.87 28.81
CA PRO A 905 14.89 7.21 29.20
C PRO A 905 16.02 7.50 28.21
N LEU A 906 17.17 7.97 28.71
CA LEU A 906 18.29 8.39 27.86
C LEU A 906 18.85 7.24 27.00
N GLU A 907 18.75 5.99 27.48
CA GLU A 907 19.15 4.80 26.70
C GLU A 907 18.23 4.49 25.51
N GLU A 908 16.95 4.91 25.56
CA GLU A 908 16.01 4.65 24.47
C GLU A 908 16.22 5.63 23.30
N ILE A 909 16.49 6.91 23.61
CA ILE A 909 16.89 7.93 22.61
C ILE A 909 18.37 7.81 22.19
N GLY A 910 19.24 7.25 23.03
CA GLY A 910 20.62 6.89 22.70
C GLY A 910 21.70 7.89 23.15
N THR A 911 21.46 8.61 24.25
CA THR A 911 22.38 9.62 24.81
C THR A 911 22.75 9.31 26.26
N THR A 912 23.52 10.20 26.91
CA THR A 912 23.86 10.13 28.34
C THR A 912 23.79 11.51 29.00
N ALA A 913 23.62 11.54 30.32
CA ALA A 913 23.58 12.78 31.10
C ALA A 913 24.85 13.63 30.95
N ASP A 914 26.03 12.99 30.87
CA ASP A 914 27.31 13.68 30.63
C ASP A 914 27.38 14.36 29.26
N ARG A 915 26.76 13.76 28.22
CA ARG A 915 26.67 14.33 26.88
C ARG A 915 25.73 15.53 26.86
N ILE A 916 24.58 15.42 27.52
CA ILE A 916 23.67 16.56 27.71
C ILE A 916 24.39 17.68 28.48
N ALA A 917 25.12 17.36 29.55
CA ALA A 917 25.84 18.35 30.35
C ALA A 917 26.96 19.08 29.58
N SER A 918 27.60 18.45 28.59
CA SER A 918 28.70 19.04 27.81
C SER A 918 28.22 19.75 26.54
N SER A 919 27.46 19.05 25.69
CA SER A 919 27.10 19.53 24.34
C SER A 919 25.60 19.77 24.14
N GLY A 920 24.78 19.49 25.15
CA GLY A 920 23.35 19.69 25.13
C GLY A 920 22.55 18.62 24.36
N ILE A 921 21.25 18.85 24.28
CA ILE A 921 20.28 18.10 23.49
C ILE A 921 19.24 19.09 22.95
N GLY A 922 19.04 19.07 21.63
CA GLY A 922 18.05 19.90 20.96
C GLY A 922 16.68 19.24 21.00
N ILE A 923 15.65 20.02 21.29
CA ILE A 923 14.25 19.61 21.38
C ILE A 923 13.40 20.57 20.55
N GLU A 924 12.44 20.02 19.83
CA GLU A 924 11.33 20.75 19.24
C GLU A 924 10.06 19.92 19.39
N LEU A 925 8.98 20.55 19.83
CA LEU A 925 7.68 19.94 20.03
C LEU A 925 6.69 20.58 19.04
N ALA A 926 5.92 19.77 18.33
CA ALA A 926 4.80 20.23 17.52
C ALA A 926 3.49 19.58 17.97
N ALA A 927 2.39 20.34 17.95
CA ALA A 927 1.03 19.87 18.15
C ALA A 927 0.28 19.81 16.81
N THR A 928 -0.56 18.79 16.58
CA THR A 928 -1.06 18.47 15.21
C THR A 928 -2.57 18.28 15.16
N PHE A 929 -3.23 18.89 14.16
CA PHE A 929 -4.68 18.70 13.90
C PHE A 929 -5.00 18.86 12.40
N GLY A 930 -4.53 17.90 11.61
CA GLY A 930 -4.71 17.88 10.16
C GLY A 930 -3.59 17.08 9.50
N LEU A 931 -3.13 17.57 8.36
CA LEU A 931 -1.85 17.14 7.78
C LEU A 931 -0.69 17.96 8.38
N SER A 932 -0.89 19.25 8.63
CA SER A 932 0.05 20.16 9.29
C SER A 932 -0.01 20.15 10.82
N ALA A 933 1.01 20.72 11.44
CA ALA A 933 1.01 21.19 12.82
C ALA A 933 0.20 22.49 12.99
N MET A 934 -0.38 22.68 14.18
CA MET A 934 -1.08 23.91 14.56
C MET A 934 -0.12 24.92 15.19
N ASP A 935 0.82 24.40 16.00
CA ASP A 935 1.72 25.18 16.83
C ASP A 935 2.97 24.36 17.18
N SER A 936 4.08 25.04 17.45
CA SER A 936 5.41 24.48 17.69
C SER A 936 6.22 25.25 18.74
N LEU A 937 7.05 24.52 19.48
CA LEU A 937 8.01 25.06 20.43
C LEU A 937 9.40 24.43 20.23
N PRO A 938 10.39 25.18 19.71
CA PRO A 938 10.33 26.57 19.25
C PRO A 938 9.32 26.79 18.11
N TYR A 939 8.74 27.99 18.08
CA TYR A 939 7.80 28.42 17.05
C TYR A 939 8.50 28.58 15.69
N ASP A 940 8.09 27.77 14.71
CA ASP A 940 8.44 27.93 13.29
C ASP A 940 7.30 28.67 12.55
N LEU A 941 7.63 29.42 11.51
CA LEU A 941 6.63 30.06 10.66
C LEU A 941 5.90 29.08 9.73
N ALA A 942 6.44 27.87 9.51
CA ALA A 942 5.74 26.77 8.82
C ALA A 942 4.55 26.16 9.61
N MET A 943 3.99 26.91 10.57
CA MET A 943 2.67 26.73 11.20
C MET A 943 1.60 27.66 10.61
N ASN A 944 2.01 28.64 9.80
CA ASN A 944 1.25 29.85 9.49
C ASN A 944 1.51 30.40 8.08
N ASP A 945 2.19 29.64 7.20
CA ASP A 945 2.74 30.16 5.94
C ASP A 945 1.71 30.20 4.79
N ASN A 946 0.62 29.44 4.93
CA ASN A 946 -0.58 29.45 4.08
C ASN A 946 -1.86 29.85 4.86
N ALA A 947 -1.72 30.49 6.03
CA ALA A 947 -2.80 30.84 6.95
C ALA A 947 -3.90 31.74 6.32
N ASP A 948 -3.55 32.42 5.23
CA ASP A 948 -4.43 33.28 4.45
C ASP A 948 -5.11 32.61 3.25
N LEU A 949 -4.77 31.34 2.93
CA LEU A 949 -5.33 30.55 1.83
C LEU A 949 -6.52 29.67 2.28
N PRO A 950 -7.61 29.57 1.51
CA PRO A 950 -8.83 28.91 1.97
C PRO A 950 -8.73 27.40 1.79
N ASP A 951 -9.03 26.63 2.84
CA ASP A 951 -9.18 25.18 2.71
C ASP A 951 -10.48 24.85 1.97
N THR A 952 -10.39 24.81 0.65
CA THR A 952 -11.51 24.35 -0.18
C THR A 952 -11.70 22.83 -0.13
N GLY A 953 -10.79 22.05 0.47
CA GLY A 953 -10.73 20.60 0.39
C GLY A 953 -11.29 19.84 1.59
N SER A 954 -11.02 20.28 2.83
CA SER A 954 -11.49 19.60 4.05
C SER A 954 -12.70 20.29 4.70
N GLN A 955 -12.66 21.61 4.94
CA GLN A 955 -13.79 22.35 5.54
C GLN A 955 -13.86 23.81 5.05
N VAL A 956 -15.06 24.23 4.62
CA VAL A 956 -15.35 25.53 3.96
C VAL A 956 -14.95 26.78 4.77
N ASN A 957 -14.71 26.64 6.08
CA ASN A 957 -14.31 27.71 6.99
C ASN A 957 -12.86 27.60 7.53
N ASN A 958 -12.06 26.60 7.11
CA ASN A 958 -10.68 26.42 7.58
C ASN A 958 -9.62 27.13 6.69
N SER A 959 -8.40 27.22 7.23
CA SER A 959 -7.19 27.60 6.48
C SER A 959 -6.60 26.39 5.75
N PHE A 960 -6.02 26.61 4.56
CA PHE A 960 -5.29 25.60 3.78
C PHE A 960 -4.15 24.95 4.57
N GLU A 961 -3.58 25.67 5.53
CA GLU A 961 -2.65 25.16 6.55
C GLU A 961 -3.10 23.83 7.17
N LYS A 962 -4.41 23.52 7.25
CA LYS A 962 -4.85 22.22 7.79
C LYS A 962 -4.43 21.02 6.92
N SER A 963 -3.91 21.25 5.70
CA SER A 963 -3.90 20.30 4.59
C SER A 963 -2.64 20.29 3.70
N ASP A 964 -1.58 20.99 4.08
CA ASP A 964 -0.30 21.10 3.36
C ASP A 964 0.86 20.34 4.04
N ASP A 965 2.11 20.70 3.71
CA ASP A 965 3.34 19.91 3.89
C ASP A 965 4.44 20.74 4.63
N ASP A 966 4.41 20.79 5.96
CA ASP A 966 5.36 21.58 6.75
C ASP A 966 6.82 21.07 6.68
N MET A 967 7.77 22.00 6.77
CA MET A 967 9.19 21.69 7.02
C MET A 967 9.77 22.62 8.10
N PHE A 968 9.93 22.09 9.31
CA PHE A 968 10.52 22.87 10.39
C PHE A 968 12.02 23.04 10.17
N SER A 969 12.49 24.22 10.55
CA SER A 969 13.77 24.78 10.17
C SER A 969 14.34 25.74 11.22
N VAL A 970 13.50 26.19 12.17
CA VAL A 970 13.87 26.94 13.35
C VAL A 970 14.87 26.16 14.20
N LYS A 971 15.73 26.90 14.91
CA LYS A 971 16.74 26.30 15.78
C LYS A 971 16.07 25.72 17.03
N MET A 972 16.01 24.39 17.10
CA MET A 972 15.57 23.59 18.26
C MET A 972 16.08 24.13 19.61
N ALA A 973 15.22 24.08 20.63
CA ALA A 973 15.51 24.51 22.00
C ALA A 973 16.53 23.56 22.65
N ASN A 974 17.58 24.10 23.26
CA ASN A 974 18.65 23.29 23.85
C ASN A 974 18.43 23.05 25.35
N ILE A 975 18.67 21.83 25.81
CA ILE A 975 18.81 21.49 27.24
C ILE A 975 20.25 21.05 27.48
N GLY A 976 20.87 21.51 28.56
CA GLY A 976 22.26 21.21 28.91
C GLY A 976 23.28 22.17 28.30
N GLY A 977 24.47 21.65 28.03
CA GLY A 977 25.65 22.43 27.64
C GLY A 977 25.61 23.04 26.24
N GLU A 978 26.56 23.94 25.98
CA GLU A 978 26.68 24.71 24.73
C GLU A 978 27.90 24.33 23.88
N GLU A 979 28.79 23.43 24.35
CA GLU A 979 30.02 23.13 23.59
C GLU A 979 29.70 22.31 22.33
N PRO A 980 30.10 22.78 21.13
CA PRO A 980 29.87 22.03 19.90
C PRO A 980 30.54 20.65 20.00
N PRO A 981 29.84 19.56 19.67
CA PRO A 981 30.35 18.21 19.90
C PRO A 981 31.69 18.01 19.19
N VAL A 982 32.71 17.63 19.95
CA VAL A 982 34.09 17.51 19.44
C VAL A 982 34.13 16.51 18.30
N GLU A 983 34.43 16.99 17.09
CA GLU A 983 34.37 16.18 15.86
C GLU A 983 35.17 14.88 16.04
N THR A 984 34.53 13.75 15.75
CA THR A 984 35.25 12.48 15.71
C THR A 984 36.25 12.49 14.56
N LYS A 985 37.54 12.50 14.91
CA LYS A 985 38.67 12.52 13.98
C LYS A 985 38.91 11.13 13.39
N SER A 986 38.71 10.08 14.18
CA SER A 986 38.77 8.70 13.72
C SER A 986 37.85 7.77 14.52
N VAL A 987 37.38 6.72 13.83
CA VAL A 987 36.85 5.50 14.43
C VAL A 987 37.64 4.33 13.86
N ARG A 988 37.86 3.30 14.67
CA ARG A 988 38.56 2.08 14.27
C ARG A 988 37.92 0.86 14.93
N ILE A 989 37.50 -0.13 14.14
CA ILE A 989 37.21 -1.47 14.67
C ILE A 989 38.54 -2.08 15.16
N ASP A 990 38.56 -2.58 16.40
CA ASP A 990 39.80 -3.05 17.03
C ASP A 990 40.21 -4.45 16.52
N GLN A 991 39.25 -5.22 16.01
CA GLN A 991 39.43 -6.55 15.41
C GLN A 991 39.71 -6.46 13.91
N SER A 992 40.27 -7.54 13.35
CA SER A 992 40.39 -7.75 11.90
C SER A 992 39.19 -8.51 11.33
N ASP A 993 39.13 -8.54 9.99
CA ASP A 993 38.44 -9.54 9.17
C ASP A 993 38.60 -10.96 9.74
N TYR A 994 37.55 -11.77 9.59
CA TYR A 994 37.53 -13.15 10.07
C TYR A 994 36.51 -14.02 9.33
N SER A 995 36.74 -15.33 9.39
CA SER A 995 35.78 -16.35 8.94
C SER A 995 35.13 -17.05 10.14
N VAL A 996 33.89 -17.49 9.98
CA VAL A 996 33.14 -18.30 10.95
C VAL A 996 32.38 -19.41 10.23
N ASP A 997 32.47 -20.64 10.73
CA ASP A 997 31.90 -21.82 10.08
C ASP A 997 30.68 -22.35 10.84
N LEU A 998 29.54 -22.41 10.16
CA LEU A 998 28.24 -22.79 10.73
C LEU A 998 28.13 -24.29 11.03
N SER A 999 28.98 -25.16 10.48
CA SER A 999 28.85 -26.62 10.66
C SER A 999 29.24 -27.11 12.06
N ASN A 1000 29.49 -26.20 13.00
CA ASN A 1000 29.64 -26.46 14.44
C ASN A 1000 28.63 -25.66 15.29
N GLY A 1001 27.63 -25.02 14.67
CA GLY A 1001 26.63 -24.14 15.30
C GLY A 1001 26.90 -22.64 15.13
N VAL A 1002 25.99 -21.80 15.66
CA VAL A 1002 26.11 -20.33 15.58
C VAL A 1002 27.06 -19.81 16.68
N ALA A 1003 28.26 -19.40 16.29
CA ALA A 1003 29.18 -18.64 17.15
C ALA A 1003 29.05 -17.13 16.86
N THR A 1004 28.58 -16.36 17.85
CA THR A 1004 28.57 -14.88 17.77
C THR A 1004 29.94 -14.30 18.13
N LYS A 1005 30.22 -13.08 17.69
CA LYS A 1005 31.47 -12.36 17.99
C LYS A 1005 31.19 -10.92 18.40
N GLN A 1006 31.69 -10.51 19.55
CA GLN A 1006 31.71 -9.11 19.97
C GLN A 1006 32.81 -8.37 19.20
N LEU A 1007 32.44 -7.31 18.50
CA LEU A 1007 33.38 -6.30 17.99
C LEU A 1007 33.48 -5.13 18.97
N THR A 1008 34.59 -4.42 18.95
CA THR A 1008 34.76 -3.16 19.68
C THR A 1008 35.34 -2.12 18.72
N ALA A 1009 35.12 -0.84 19.03
CA ALA A 1009 35.68 0.24 18.27
C ALA A 1009 36.27 1.31 19.18
N THR A 1010 37.47 1.78 18.83
CA THR A 1010 38.14 2.92 19.45
C THR A 1010 37.85 4.19 18.65
N THR A 1011 37.57 5.29 19.35
CA THR A 1011 37.34 6.63 18.78
C THR A 1011 38.40 7.65 19.22
N ASP A 1012 38.60 8.71 18.42
CA ASP A 1012 39.32 9.93 18.81
C ASP A 1012 38.39 11.15 18.55
N PRO A 1013 37.98 11.91 19.58
CA PRO A 1013 38.29 11.70 21.00
C PRO A 1013 37.68 10.39 21.54
N LYS A 1014 38.37 9.80 22.52
CA LYS A 1014 37.95 8.51 23.10
C LYS A 1014 36.64 8.66 23.87
N GLY A 1015 35.62 7.92 23.43
CA GLY A 1015 34.31 7.90 24.08
C GLY A 1015 33.18 8.42 23.19
N ALA A 1016 33.49 8.95 22.00
CA ALA A 1016 32.47 9.24 20.99
C ALA A 1016 31.68 7.96 20.64
N SER A 1017 30.37 8.11 20.46
CA SER A 1017 29.39 7.07 20.14
C SER A 1017 29.69 6.38 18.82
N VAL A 1018 29.34 5.09 18.71
CA VAL A 1018 29.60 4.28 17.52
C VAL A 1018 28.32 3.55 17.09
N SER A 1019 27.81 3.89 15.90
CA SER A 1019 26.73 3.15 15.25
C SER A 1019 27.29 2.00 14.39
N TRP A 1020 26.55 0.89 14.28
CA TRP A 1020 27.00 -0.34 13.62
C TRP A 1020 26.02 -0.78 12.53
N SER A 1021 26.53 -1.19 11.37
CA SER A 1021 25.72 -1.72 10.26
C SER A 1021 26.37 -2.93 9.58
N SER A 1022 25.57 -3.67 8.80
CA SER A 1022 26.02 -4.81 7.98
C SER A 1022 25.52 -4.63 6.54
N SER A 1023 26.38 -4.92 5.56
CA SER A 1023 26.03 -4.88 4.14
C SER A 1023 25.08 -6.00 3.70
N ASP A 1024 25.05 -7.12 4.43
CA ASP A 1024 24.18 -8.27 4.17
C ASP A 1024 23.71 -8.86 5.50
N LYS A 1025 22.45 -8.58 5.84
CA LYS A 1025 21.80 -9.01 7.09
C LYS A 1025 21.37 -10.48 7.05
N ASP A 1026 21.27 -11.10 5.87
CA ASP A 1026 20.94 -12.52 5.72
C ASP A 1026 22.18 -13.40 5.91
N VAL A 1027 23.36 -12.89 5.55
CA VAL A 1027 24.66 -13.50 5.86
C VAL A 1027 25.05 -13.26 7.32
N ALA A 1028 25.07 -12.00 7.80
CA ALA A 1028 25.40 -11.67 9.18
C ALA A 1028 24.74 -10.37 9.69
N THR A 1029 24.07 -10.43 10.84
CA THR A 1029 23.54 -9.24 11.54
C THR A 1029 24.50 -8.74 12.59
N VAL A 1030 24.66 -7.41 12.73
CA VAL A 1030 25.35 -6.77 13.86
C VAL A 1030 24.35 -6.02 14.75
N SER A 1031 24.57 -6.03 16.07
CA SER A 1031 23.76 -5.29 17.05
C SER A 1031 24.31 -3.88 17.31
N PRO A 1032 23.54 -2.95 17.90
CA PRO A 1032 24.03 -1.62 18.28
C PRO A 1032 25.21 -1.63 19.27
N LYS A 1033 25.45 -2.75 19.96
CA LYS A 1033 26.62 -2.94 20.85
C LYS A 1033 27.81 -3.60 20.13
N GLY A 1034 27.77 -3.81 18.82
CA GLY A 1034 28.84 -4.43 18.03
C GLY A 1034 28.85 -5.98 18.03
N VAL A 1035 27.80 -6.65 18.51
CA VAL A 1035 27.74 -8.13 18.47
C VAL A 1035 27.32 -8.59 17.09
N VAL A 1036 28.19 -9.33 16.39
CA VAL A 1036 27.91 -9.96 15.11
C VAL A 1036 27.40 -11.39 15.31
N THR A 1037 26.30 -11.72 14.63
CA THR A 1037 25.69 -13.06 14.57
C THR A 1037 25.67 -13.53 13.11
N PRO A 1038 26.41 -14.60 12.75
CA PRO A 1038 26.34 -15.21 11.43
C PRO A 1038 25.03 -15.99 11.26
N ARG A 1039 24.53 -16.06 10.03
CA ARG A 1039 23.20 -16.63 9.70
C ARG A 1039 23.22 -17.56 8.50
N LYS A 1040 23.96 -17.23 7.45
CA LYS A 1040 24.01 -17.96 6.17
C LYS A 1040 25.39 -17.85 5.54
N ALA A 1041 25.83 -18.89 4.84
CA ALA A 1041 27.10 -18.86 4.09
C ALA A 1041 27.12 -17.71 3.07
N GLY A 1042 28.23 -16.96 3.02
CA GLY A 1042 28.40 -15.75 2.24
C GLY A 1042 29.42 -14.78 2.85
N THR A 1043 29.42 -13.52 2.41
CA THR A 1043 30.31 -12.46 2.92
C THR A 1043 29.54 -11.19 3.23
N ALA A 1044 29.69 -10.67 4.45
CA ALA A 1044 29.10 -9.40 4.87
C ALA A 1044 30.19 -8.44 5.38
N THR A 1045 30.14 -7.18 4.95
CA THR A 1045 30.97 -6.11 5.50
C THR A 1045 30.26 -5.52 6.72
N ILE A 1046 30.93 -5.50 7.86
CA ILE A 1046 30.45 -4.86 9.08
C ILE A 1046 31.13 -3.51 9.23
N THR A 1047 30.34 -2.45 9.40
CA THR A 1047 30.79 -1.06 9.47
C THR A 1047 30.52 -0.49 10.85
N ALA A 1048 31.53 0.14 11.45
CA ALA A 1048 31.40 1.07 12.56
C ALA A 1048 31.47 2.51 12.03
N LYS A 1049 30.53 3.36 12.43
CA LYS A 1049 30.49 4.80 12.10
C LYS A 1049 30.51 5.63 13.38
N SER A 1050 31.26 6.73 13.39
CA SER A 1050 31.27 7.71 14.48
C SER A 1050 31.56 9.10 13.90
N GLY A 1051 30.66 10.05 14.13
CA GLY A 1051 30.56 11.27 13.32
C GLY A 1051 30.53 10.94 11.81
N THR A 1052 31.35 11.65 11.05
CA THR A 1052 31.56 11.41 9.59
C THR A 1052 32.54 10.28 9.28
N LYS A 1053 33.17 9.65 10.27
CA LYS A 1053 34.24 8.65 10.08
C LYS A 1053 33.67 7.23 10.10
N THR A 1054 34.26 6.33 9.32
CA THR A 1054 33.89 4.91 9.27
C THR A 1054 35.12 4.00 9.37
N SER A 1055 34.88 2.78 9.84
CA SER A 1055 35.84 1.68 9.84
C SER A 1055 35.09 0.38 9.55
N THR A 1056 35.68 -0.50 8.74
CA THR A 1056 35.01 -1.71 8.24
C THR A 1056 35.85 -2.96 8.48
N ILE A 1057 35.18 -4.10 8.62
CA ILE A 1057 35.79 -5.44 8.51
C ILE A 1057 34.91 -6.37 7.66
N THR A 1058 35.53 -7.35 7.02
CA THR A 1058 34.84 -8.43 6.30
C THR A 1058 34.58 -9.62 7.22
N VAL A 1059 33.33 -10.10 7.24
CA VAL A 1059 32.91 -11.33 7.91
C VAL A 1059 32.54 -12.36 6.85
N THR A 1060 33.31 -13.44 6.78
CA THR A 1060 33.02 -14.56 5.88
C THR A 1060 32.33 -15.67 6.66
N VAL A 1061 31.15 -16.09 6.21
CA VAL A 1061 30.41 -17.19 6.81
C VAL A 1061 30.53 -18.40 5.90
N THR A 1062 30.95 -19.55 6.44
CA THR A 1062 31.13 -20.81 5.70
C THR A 1062 30.32 -21.94 6.33
N GLY A 1063 30.20 -23.05 5.60
CA GLY A 1063 29.46 -24.23 6.05
C GLY A 1063 27.94 -24.03 6.09
N GLU A 1064 27.24 -25.13 6.37
CA GLU A 1064 25.80 -25.14 6.67
C GLU A 1064 25.61 -25.52 8.14
N LEU A 1065 24.55 -25.03 8.79
CA LEU A 1065 24.24 -25.42 10.16
C LEU A 1065 23.95 -26.94 10.22
N PRO A 1066 24.49 -27.67 11.23
CA PRO A 1066 24.21 -29.09 11.36
C PRO A 1066 22.73 -29.32 11.70
N PRO A 1067 22.11 -30.44 11.29
CA PRO A 1067 20.72 -30.68 11.59
C PRO A 1067 20.43 -30.81 13.11
N ASP A 1068 19.37 -30.16 13.57
CA ASP A 1068 18.98 -30.12 14.98
C ASP A 1068 18.58 -31.52 15.46
N PRO A 1069 19.12 -32.03 16.59
CA PRO A 1069 18.78 -33.35 17.10
C PRO A 1069 17.30 -33.41 17.50
N VAL A 1070 16.58 -34.40 16.96
CA VAL A 1070 15.16 -34.61 17.25
C VAL A 1070 15.01 -35.59 18.42
N ALA A 1071 14.20 -35.21 19.41
CA ALA A 1071 13.97 -36.03 20.59
C ALA A 1071 13.25 -37.34 20.24
N LYS A 1072 13.57 -38.43 20.93
CA LYS A 1072 13.05 -39.78 20.67
C LYS A 1072 11.51 -39.83 20.59
N ASN A 1073 10.84 -39.04 21.44
CA ASN A 1073 9.39 -38.97 21.54
C ASN A 1073 8.91 -37.62 21.00
N THR A 1074 8.82 -37.49 19.67
CA THR A 1074 8.44 -36.25 18.99
C THR A 1074 7.21 -36.46 18.11
N VAL A 1075 6.23 -35.56 18.23
CA VAL A 1075 5.03 -35.51 17.40
C VAL A 1075 5.12 -34.30 16.49
N TYR A 1076 5.11 -34.54 15.18
CA TYR A 1076 4.91 -33.52 14.15
C TYR A 1076 3.43 -33.46 13.75
N ALA A 1077 2.96 -32.29 13.33
CA ALA A 1077 1.61 -32.09 12.82
C ALA A 1077 1.60 -31.09 11.66
N SER A 1078 0.92 -31.42 10.57
CA SER A 1078 0.40 -30.37 9.67
C SER A 1078 -0.68 -29.59 10.43
N LYS A 1079 -0.59 -28.27 10.48
CA LYS A 1079 -1.68 -27.45 11.01
C LYS A 1079 -2.83 -27.41 9.98
N PRO A 1080 -4.06 -27.81 10.33
CA PRO A 1080 -5.21 -27.70 9.43
C PRO A 1080 -5.46 -26.26 8.96
N SER A 1081 -5.99 -26.10 7.75
CA SER A 1081 -6.41 -24.77 7.26
C SER A 1081 -7.50 -24.20 8.17
N GLY A 1082 -7.44 -22.90 8.45
CA GLY A 1082 -8.35 -22.22 9.39
C GLY A 1082 -7.98 -22.31 10.87
N TRP A 1083 -6.98 -23.12 11.26
CA TRP A 1083 -6.45 -23.08 12.64
C TRP A 1083 -5.43 -21.94 12.77
N GLY A 1084 -5.61 -21.05 13.75
CA GLY A 1084 -4.67 -19.94 14.02
C GLY A 1084 -3.35 -20.46 14.58
N LYS A 1085 -3.42 -21.09 15.76
CA LYS A 1085 -2.35 -21.83 16.42
C LYS A 1085 -2.59 -23.34 16.29
N ILE A 1086 -1.68 -24.17 16.80
CA ILE A 1086 -1.92 -25.60 16.99
C ILE A 1086 -1.27 -26.06 18.31
N TYR A 1087 -2.04 -26.81 19.09
CA TYR A 1087 -1.68 -27.34 20.40
C TYR A 1087 -1.73 -28.87 20.36
N ALA A 1088 -0.84 -29.50 21.12
CA ALA A 1088 -0.89 -30.93 21.42
C ALA A 1088 -1.33 -31.13 22.87
N TYR A 1089 -2.52 -31.70 23.06
CA TYR A 1089 -2.99 -32.22 24.34
C TYR A 1089 -2.71 -33.73 24.38
N VAL A 1090 -1.81 -34.15 25.26
CA VAL A 1090 -1.33 -35.54 25.35
C VAL A 1090 -1.65 -36.10 26.72
N TYR A 1091 -2.29 -37.28 26.78
CA TYR A 1091 -2.76 -37.87 28.03
C TYR A 1091 -2.69 -39.40 28.06
N THR A 1092 -2.66 -39.97 29.27
CA THR A 1092 -2.68 -41.41 29.54
C THR A 1092 -3.78 -41.73 30.57
N GLY A 1093 -4.57 -42.78 30.33
CA GLY A 1093 -5.66 -43.19 31.20
C GLY A 1093 -6.96 -42.37 31.04
N ASP A 1094 -7.99 -42.77 31.79
CA ASP A 1094 -9.36 -42.27 31.65
C ASP A 1094 -9.81 -41.41 32.84
N GLY A 1095 -10.76 -40.51 32.57
CA GLY A 1095 -11.51 -39.76 33.58
C GLY A 1095 -10.64 -38.92 34.54
N ALA A 1096 -11.02 -38.86 35.82
CA ALA A 1096 -10.32 -38.11 36.85
C ALA A 1096 -8.94 -38.69 37.23
N THR A 1097 -8.55 -39.82 36.66
CA THR A 1097 -7.25 -40.48 36.83
C THR A 1097 -6.31 -40.27 35.64
N ALA A 1098 -6.73 -39.54 34.60
CA ALA A 1098 -5.90 -39.27 33.44
C ALA A 1098 -4.73 -38.34 33.78
N VAL A 1099 -3.50 -38.75 33.43
CA VAL A 1099 -2.31 -37.89 33.51
C VAL A 1099 -2.10 -37.23 32.16
N ASN A 1100 -1.99 -35.90 32.13
CA ASN A 1100 -1.87 -35.08 30.93
C ASN A 1100 -0.60 -34.21 30.91
N ASN A 1101 -0.23 -33.71 29.73
CA ASN A 1101 0.96 -32.86 29.55
C ASN A 1101 0.77 -31.41 30.03
N ALA A 1102 -0.45 -30.89 29.96
CA ALA A 1102 -0.90 -29.63 30.54
C ALA A 1102 -2.44 -29.65 30.68
N ALA A 1103 -3.02 -28.65 31.34
CA ALA A 1103 -4.45 -28.40 31.25
C ALA A 1103 -4.87 -28.07 29.80
N TRP A 1104 -6.13 -28.33 29.42
CA TRP A 1104 -6.66 -27.96 28.10
C TRP A 1104 -6.44 -26.45 27.83
N PRO A 1105 -5.93 -26.02 26.65
CA PRO A 1105 -5.78 -26.75 25.38
C PRO A 1105 -4.56 -27.69 25.23
N GLY A 1106 -3.75 -27.89 26.27
CA GLY A 1106 -2.46 -28.60 26.15
C GLY A 1106 -1.33 -27.62 25.87
N VAL A 1107 -0.29 -28.07 25.18
CA VAL A 1107 0.92 -27.25 24.91
C VAL A 1107 0.95 -26.82 23.44
N GLU A 1108 1.20 -25.54 23.20
CA GLU A 1108 1.34 -24.98 21.84
C GLU A 1108 2.55 -25.63 21.13
N MET A 1109 2.34 -26.14 19.93
CA MET A 1109 3.38 -26.75 19.11
C MET A 1109 4.18 -25.65 18.40
N ALA A 1110 5.51 -25.75 18.40
CA ALA A 1110 6.38 -24.79 17.72
C ALA A 1110 6.61 -25.19 16.25
N ALA A 1111 6.86 -24.25 15.36
CA ALA A 1111 7.42 -24.57 14.06
C ALA A 1111 8.82 -25.20 14.23
N PRO A 1112 9.18 -26.28 13.51
CA PRO A 1112 10.56 -26.77 13.45
C PRO A 1112 11.50 -25.68 12.93
N SER A 1113 12.74 -25.74 13.38
CA SER A 1113 13.84 -24.96 12.81
C SER A 1113 14.04 -25.32 11.33
N ALA A 1114 14.65 -24.41 10.56
CA ALA A 1114 15.08 -24.68 9.18
C ALA A 1114 16.10 -25.84 9.08
N THR A 1115 16.71 -26.20 10.21
CA THR A 1115 17.69 -27.27 10.39
C THR A 1115 17.12 -28.54 11.03
N ASP A 1116 15.80 -28.66 11.25
CA ASP A 1116 15.20 -29.80 11.95
C ASP A 1116 15.65 -31.17 11.41
N GLY A 1117 16.22 -32.02 12.26
CA GLY A 1117 16.84 -33.30 11.88
C GLY A 1117 15.91 -34.39 11.34
N CYS A 1118 14.62 -34.11 11.15
CA CYS A 1118 13.67 -34.94 10.40
C CYS A 1118 13.23 -34.29 9.06
N GLY A 1119 13.80 -33.14 8.70
CA GLY A 1119 13.50 -32.41 7.45
C GLY A 1119 12.09 -31.81 7.38
N LYS A 1120 11.41 -31.63 8.53
CA LYS A 1120 9.97 -31.33 8.59
C LYS A 1120 9.60 -29.85 8.50
N THR A 1121 10.33 -29.08 7.68
CA THR A 1121 10.03 -27.66 7.42
C THR A 1121 8.60 -27.49 6.93
N GLY A 1122 7.83 -26.59 7.56
CA GLY A 1122 6.42 -26.33 7.23
C GLY A 1122 5.39 -27.11 8.07
N LEU A 1123 5.82 -28.02 8.95
CA LEU A 1123 4.96 -28.61 9.98
C LEU A 1123 5.05 -27.84 11.30
N TYR A 1124 4.41 -28.36 12.35
CA TYR A 1124 4.57 -27.99 13.75
C TYR A 1124 5.05 -29.19 14.55
N LYS A 1125 5.73 -28.96 15.69
CA LYS A 1125 6.48 -29.96 16.46
C LYS A 1125 6.22 -29.83 17.96
N TYR A 1126 6.04 -30.97 18.62
CA TYR A 1126 5.97 -31.09 20.07
C TYR A 1126 6.79 -32.29 20.54
N VAL A 1127 7.49 -32.15 21.67
CA VAL A 1127 8.22 -33.25 22.31
C VAL A 1127 7.36 -33.78 23.45
N VAL A 1128 6.98 -35.06 23.37
CA VAL A 1128 6.15 -35.71 24.38
C VAL A 1128 7.03 -36.15 25.54
N PRO A 1129 6.70 -35.80 26.81
CA PRO A 1129 7.44 -36.28 27.97
C PRO A 1129 7.51 -37.81 28.04
N ASP A 1130 8.64 -38.35 28.48
CA ASP A 1130 8.86 -39.82 28.49
C ASP A 1130 7.84 -40.59 29.35
N ASN A 1131 7.28 -39.95 30.39
CA ASN A 1131 6.19 -40.52 31.22
C ASN A 1131 4.80 -40.51 30.54
N LEU A 1132 4.68 -39.92 29.34
CA LEU A 1132 3.49 -39.91 28.48
C LEU A 1132 3.79 -40.53 27.10
N ALA A 1133 4.90 -41.24 26.94
CA ALA A 1133 5.36 -41.82 25.68
C ALA A 1133 4.97 -43.29 25.46
N SER A 1134 3.99 -43.81 26.19
CA SER A 1134 3.51 -45.20 26.05
C SER A 1134 2.05 -45.32 26.50
N GLY A 1135 1.20 -45.99 25.71
CA GLY A 1135 -0.23 -46.13 26.01
C GLY A 1135 -0.98 -44.79 26.05
N ALA A 1136 -0.48 -43.78 25.35
CA ALA A 1136 -0.98 -42.41 25.40
C ALA A 1136 -1.91 -42.08 24.23
N LYS A 1137 -2.61 -40.97 24.36
CA LYS A 1137 -3.50 -40.40 23.34
C LYS A 1137 -3.19 -38.93 23.11
N VAL A 1138 -3.24 -38.52 21.84
CA VAL A 1138 -2.98 -37.14 21.38
C VAL A 1138 -4.24 -36.55 20.78
N ILE A 1139 -4.63 -35.36 21.24
CA ILE A 1139 -5.63 -34.50 20.59
C ILE A 1139 -4.91 -33.24 20.12
N PHE A 1140 -5.01 -32.92 18.84
CA PHE A 1140 -4.58 -31.65 18.30
C PHE A 1140 -5.74 -30.65 18.36
N ASN A 1141 -5.48 -29.38 18.65
CA ASN A 1141 -6.53 -28.34 18.67
C ASN A 1141 -5.97 -26.95 18.36
N ASP A 1142 -6.84 -25.98 18.07
CA ASP A 1142 -6.45 -24.60 17.70
C ASP A 1142 -6.22 -23.66 18.90
N GLY A 1143 -6.42 -24.15 20.13
CA GLY A 1143 -6.45 -23.35 21.36
C GLY A 1143 -7.84 -22.86 21.76
N GLY A 1144 -8.83 -23.04 20.90
CA GLY A 1144 -10.22 -22.61 21.08
C GLY A 1144 -11.20 -23.79 20.97
N SER A 1145 -12.03 -23.77 19.94
CA SER A 1145 -13.14 -24.72 19.75
C SER A 1145 -12.84 -25.85 18.76
N GLN A 1146 -11.80 -25.74 17.93
CA GLN A 1146 -11.50 -26.73 16.90
C GLN A 1146 -10.52 -27.77 17.43
N GLN A 1147 -10.84 -29.05 17.28
CA GLN A 1147 -9.97 -30.15 17.71
C GLN A 1147 -10.11 -31.38 16.81
N TYR A 1148 -9.04 -32.16 16.73
CA TYR A 1148 -9.00 -33.46 16.10
C TYR A 1148 -8.28 -34.49 17.00
N PRO A 1149 -8.89 -35.65 17.29
CA PRO A 1149 -10.26 -36.05 16.94
C PRO A 1149 -11.32 -35.13 17.58
N GLY A 1150 -12.53 -35.12 17.01
CA GLY A 1150 -13.58 -34.16 17.39
C GLY A 1150 -14.03 -34.26 18.85
N SER A 1151 -14.71 -33.23 19.36
CA SER A 1151 -15.12 -33.16 20.77
C SER A 1151 -15.83 -34.43 21.27
N ARG A 1152 -15.39 -34.94 22.42
CA ARG A 1152 -15.81 -36.21 23.06
C ARG A 1152 -15.39 -37.50 22.34
N GLN A 1153 -14.60 -37.44 21.25
CA GLN A 1153 -13.89 -38.60 20.72
C GLN A 1153 -12.60 -38.86 21.52
N PRO A 1154 -12.11 -40.11 21.61
CA PRO A 1154 -10.79 -40.39 22.17
C PRO A 1154 -9.68 -39.83 21.27
N GLY A 1155 -8.57 -39.39 21.86
CA GLY A 1155 -7.39 -38.96 21.11
C GLY A 1155 -6.73 -40.11 20.31
N LEU A 1156 -5.92 -39.71 19.32
CA LEU A 1156 -5.14 -40.60 18.46
C LEU A 1156 -4.11 -41.37 19.28
N ASP A 1157 -3.99 -42.69 19.05
CA ASP A 1157 -3.07 -43.54 19.80
C ASP A 1157 -1.60 -43.19 19.54
N TYR A 1158 -0.86 -42.95 20.63
CA TYR A 1158 0.57 -42.66 20.63
C TYR A 1158 1.32 -43.61 21.57
N ASN A 1159 2.23 -44.39 20.99
CA ASN A 1159 3.04 -45.38 21.70
C ASN A 1159 4.54 -45.06 21.62
N GLY A 1160 4.87 -43.77 21.66
CA GLY A 1160 6.24 -43.26 21.63
C GLY A 1160 6.83 -43.17 20.22
N GLY A 1161 8.10 -42.77 20.14
CA GLY A 1161 8.82 -42.62 18.88
C GLY A 1161 8.55 -41.27 18.18
N ILE A 1162 9.13 -41.12 16.99
CA ILE A 1162 8.94 -39.94 16.14
C ILE A 1162 7.81 -40.22 15.15
N VAL A 1163 6.75 -39.40 15.20
CA VAL A 1163 5.53 -39.59 14.39
C VAL A 1163 5.04 -38.27 13.79
N GLN A 1164 4.21 -38.35 12.76
CA GLN A 1164 3.58 -37.22 12.10
C GLN A 1164 2.07 -37.44 11.97
N TRP A 1165 1.29 -36.41 12.29
CA TRP A 1165 -0.09 -36.26 11.85
C TRP A 1165 -0.16 -35.37 10.60
N ASP A 1166 -0.98 -35.73 9.63
CA ASP A 1166 -1.09 -35.02 8.35
C ASP A 1166 -2.11 -33.85 8.35
N GLY A 1167 -2.79 -33.62 9.47
CA GLY A 1167 -3.86 -32.62 9.62
C GLY A 1167 -5.29 -33.18 9.44
N SER A 1168 -5.45 -34.48 9.14
CA SER A 1168 -6.74 -35.08 8.80
C SER A 1168 -6.93 -36.58 9.13
N SER A 1169 -5.83 -37.35 9.23
CA SER A 1169 -5.86 -38.81 9.36
C SER A 1169 -6.18 -39.28 10.77
N ALA A 1170 -6.91 -40.40 10.87
CA ALA A 1170 -7.31 -41.05 12.12
C ALA A 1170 -6.18 -41.89 12.78
N ALA A 1171 -4.92 -41.67 12.39
CA ALA A 1171 -3.75 -42.35 12.90
C ALA A 1171 -2.51 -41.45 12.78
N LEU A 1172 -1.48 -41.74 13.59
CA LEU A 1172 -0.17 -41.10 13.51
C LEU A 1172 0.76 -41.96 12.65
N ALA A 1173 1.37 -41.38 11.62
CA ALA A 1173 2.33 -42.07 10.77
C ALA A 1173 3.73 -42.04 11.41
N ALA A 1174 4.49 -43.13 11.36
CA ALA A 1174 5.88 -43.13 11.80
C ALA A 1174 6.74 -42.24 10.88
N VAL A 1175 7.69 -41.51 11.45
CA VAL A 1175 8.67 -40.73 10.70
C VAL A 1175 10.04 -41.36 10.84
N GLU A 1176 10.57 -41.88 9.75
CA GLU A 1176 12.01 -42.14 9.65
C GLU A 1176 12.72 -40.80 9.42
N CYS A 1177 13.71 -40.52 10.28
CA CYS A 1177 14.56 -39.33 10.18
C CYS A 1177 15.97 -39.78 9.85
N GLU A 1178 16.55 -39.27 8.76
CA GLU A 1178 17.95 -39.51 8.40
C GLU A 1178 18.88 -38.76 9.36
N THR A 1179 19.02 -39.33 10.56
CA THR A 1179 19.94 -38.87 11.60
C THR A 1179 21.38 -39.09 11.15
N THR A 1180 21.87 -38.15 10.34
CA THR A 1180 23.25 -38.05 9.87
C THR A 1180 24.13 -37.48 10.98
N ILE A 1181 24.36 -38.28 12.02
CA ILE A 1181 25.22 -37.94 13.15
C ILE A 1181 26.66 -37.77 12.62
N PRO A 1182 27.22 -36.55 12.62
CA PRO A 1182 28.47 -36.28 11.93
C PRO A 1182 29.66 -36.86 12.71
N VAL A 1183 30.73 -37.21 11.99
CA VAL A 1183 31.99 -37.57 12.65
C VAL A 1183 32.60 -36.32 13.27
N THR A 1184 32.71 -36.31 14.60
CA THR A 1184 33.35 -35.22 15.34
C THR A 1184 34.86 -35.41 15.40
N SER A 1185 35.35 -36.66 15.47
CA SER A 1185 36.78 -36.96 15.41
C SER A 1185 37.09 -38.39 14.89
N VAL A 1186 38.30 -38.53 14.35
CA VAL A 1186 38.96 -39.81 14.05
C VAL A 1186 40.26 -39.85 14.86
N SER A 1187 40.66 -41.03 15.32
CA SER A 1187 41.94 -41.27 16.01
C SER A 1187 42.51 -42.62 15.59
N ILE A 1188 43.83 -42.79 15.64
CA ILE A 1188 44.51 -44.05 15.30
C ILE A 1188 45.22 -44.61 16.53
N SER A 1189 45.06 -45.91 16.76
CA SER A 1189 45.83 -46.73 17.69
C SER A 1189 46.39 -47.97 16.97
N GLY A 1190 47.26 -48.73 17.63
CA GLY A 1190 47.83 -49.97 17.07
C GLY A 1190 49.07 -50.41 17.84
N ASP A 1191 49.43 -51.69 17.71
CA ASP A 1191 50.61 -52.22 18.39
C ASP A 1191 51.90 -51.56 17.87
N GLY A 1192 52.73 -51.08 18.79
CA GLY A 1192 53.94 -50.32 18.47
C GLY A 1192 53.72 -48.84 18.13
N VAL A 1193 52.48 -48.34 18.08
CA VAL A 1193 52.21 -46.90 17.88
C VAL A 1193 52.48 -46.13 19.16
N ARG A 1194 53.34 -45.11 19.10
CA ARG A 1194 53.57 -44.13 20.19
C ARG A 1194 53.77 -42.73 19.61
N ASP A 1195 53.17 -41.72 20.22
CA ASP A 1195 53.28 -40.29 19.84
C ASP A 1195 53.09 -40.03 18.34
N GLY A 1196 52.06 -40.68 17.75
CA GLY A 1196 51.75 -40.60 16.33
C GLY A 1196 52.78 -41.25 15.39
N LYS A 1197 53.63 -42.16 15.89
CA LYS A 1197 54.70 -42.82 15.13
C LYS A 1197 54.64 -44.34 15.28
N LEU A 1198 55.02 -45.05 14.23
CA LEU A 1198 55.20 -46.50 14.19
C LEU A 1198 56.58 -46.82 13.60
N ALA A 1199 57.24 -47.86 14.10
CA ALA A 1199 58.49 -48.37 13.53
C ALA A 1199 58.30 -49.83 13.07
N LEU A 1200 58.63 -50.12 11.81
CA LEU A 1200 58.61 -51.46 11.24
C LEU A 1200 59.99 -51.83 10.71
N LYS A 1201 60.35 -53.11 10.81
CA LYS A 1201 61.50 -53.65 10.08
C LYS A 1201 61.09 -54.10 8.69
N SER A 1202 62.02 -54.16 7.74
CA SER A 1202 61.77 -54.77 6.43
C SER A 1202 61.09 -56.15 6.55
N GLY A 1203 60.01 -56.36 5.80
CA GLY A 1203 59.17 -57.57 5.85
C GLY A 1203 58.17 -57.67 7.02
N ALA A 1204 58.18 -56.74 7.98
CA ALA A 1204 57.23 -56.75 9.10
C ALA A 1204 55.90 -56.05 8.77
N SER A 1205 54.88 -56.34 9.57
CA SER A 1205 53.56 -55.69 9.52
C SER A 1205 53.02 -55.38 10.92
N ALA A 1206 52.07 -54.44 10.99
CA ALA A 1206 51.31 -54.13 12.20
C ALA A 1206 49.86 -53.78 11.86
N GLN A 1207 48.94 -54.06 12.77
CA GLN A 1207 47.54 -53.66 12.65
C GLN A 1207 47.34 -52.27 13.26
N LEU A 1208 46.81 -51.33 12.48
CA LEU A 1208 46.28 -50.07 12.98
C LEU A 1208 44.76 -50.15 13.11
N THR A 1209 44.22 -49.54 14.16
CA THR A 1209 42.79 -49.44 14.43
C THR A 1209 42.41 -47.96 14.46
N ALA A 1210 41.47 -47.57 13.60
CA ALA A 1210 40.92 -46.22 13.60
C ALA A 1210 39.64 -46.18 14.44
N THR A 1211 39.58 -45.31 15.43
CA THR A 1211 38.40 -45.07 16.26
C THR A 1211 37.70 -43.78 15.80
N VAL A 1212 36.47 -43.92 15.33
CA VAL A 1212 35.59 -42.83 14.88
C VAL A 1212 34.63 -42.45 16.01
N LYS A 1213 34.47 -41.15 16.30
CA LYS A 1213 33.53 -40.62 17.30
C LYS A 1213 32.54 -39.61 16.69
N PRO A 1214 31.32 -39.48 17.25
CA PRO A 1214 30.74 -40.31 18.32
C PRO A 1214 30.47 -41.74 17.85
N ASP A 1215 30.22 -42.68 18.78
CA ASP A 1215 30.09 -44.10 18.43
C ASP A 1215 28.87 -44.44 17.56
N ASN A 1216 27.88 -43.55 17.57
CA ASN A 1216 26.67 -43.58 16.75
C ASN A 1216 26.76 -42.68 15.49
N ALA A 1217 27.94 -42.19 15.10
CA ALA A 1217 28.12 -41.46 13.85
C ALA A 1217 27.63 -42.26 12.62
N THR A 1218 27.15 -41.58 11.58
CA THR A 1218 26.47 -42.25 10.46
C THR A 1218 27.45 -42.64 9.34
N ASP A 1219 28.39 -41.77 8.97
CA ASP A 1219 29.55 -42.17 8.13
C ASP A 1219 30.74 -42.62 8.99
N ARG A 1220 30.72 -43.88 9.41
CA ARG A 1220 31.84 -44.53 10.12
C ARG A 1220 32.83 -45.22 9.18
N LYS A 1221 32.74 -45.00 7.87
CA LYS A 1221 33.52 -45.75 6.87
C LYS A 1221 34.96 -45.23 6.78
N VAL A 1222 35.85 -45.82 7.58
CA VAL A 1222 37.27 -45.50 7.52
C VAL A 1222 37.88 -45.89 6.18
N THR A 1223 38.46 -44.90 5.51
CA THR A 1223 39.34 -45.08 4.33
C THR A 1223 40.78 -44.85 4.75
N TRP A 1224 41.69 -45.74 4.36
CA TRP A 1224 43.12 -45.66 4.67
C TRP A 1224 43.93 -45.27 3.44
N THR A 1225 44.95 -44.42 3.63
CA THR A 1225 45.93 -44.04 2.58
C THR A 1225 47.36 -44.01 3.15
N SER A 1226 48.36 -44.08 2.27
CA SER A 1226 49.78 -43.88 2.60
C SER A 1226 50.41 -42.87 1.65
N SER A 1227 51.30 -42.02 2.16
CA SER A 1227 52.03 -41.03 1.36
C SER A 1227 53.10 -41.63 0.45
N ASP A 1228 53.61 -42.83 0.77
CA ASP A 1228 54.52 -43.60 -0.09
C ASP A 1228 54.36 -45.11 0.20
N SER A 1229 53.61 -45.79 -0.67
CA SER A 1229 53.38 -47.24 -0.59
C SER A 1229 54.62 -48.09 -0.89
N SER A 1230 55.68 -47.51 -1.45
CA SER A 1230 56.98 -48.18 -1.61
C SER A 1230 57.83 -48.17 -0.33
N VAL A 1231 57.48 -47.32 0.64
CA VAL A 1231 58.06 -47.29 2.00
C VAL A 1231 57.15 -47.98 3.00
N ALA A 1232 55.86 -47.64 3.06
CA ALA A 1232 54.88 -48.36 3.88
C ALA A 1232 53.53 -48.46 3.17
N ASN A 1233 53.10 -49.68 2.87
CA ASN A 1233 51.80 -49.94 2.26
C ASN A 1233 50.73 -50.16 3.33
N VAL A 1234 49.49 -49.73 3.09
CA VAL A 1234 48.35 -49.92 4.02
C VAL A 1234 47.17 -50.53 3.29
N MET A 1235 46.59 -51.57 3.88
CA MET A 1235 45.36 -52.21 3.39
C MET A 1235 44.12 -51.48 3.92
N GLY A 1236 42.98 -51.60 3.24
CA GLY A 1236 41.71 -51.01 3.69
C GLY A 1236 41.23 -51.48 5.08
N THR A 1237 41.81 -52.57 5.60
CA THR A 1237 41.60 -53.09 6.96
C THR A 1237 42.47 -52.42 8.04
N GLY A 1238 43.34 -51.47 7.68
CA GLY A 1238 44.30 -50.85 8.61
C GLY A 1238 45.59 -51.64 8.84
N VAL A 1239 45.78 -52.79 8.17
CA VAL A 1239 47.06 -53.52 8.20
C VAL A 1239 48.11 -52.71 7.43
N VAL A 1240 49.18 -52.30 8.11
CA VAL A 1240 50.36 -51.66 7.51
C VAL A 1240 51.46 -52.70 7.34
N THR A 1241 52.05 -52.76 6.15
CA THR A 1241 53.19 -53.63 5.82
C THR A 1241 54.38 -52.78 5.39
N ALA A 1242 55.58 -53.13 5.86
CA ALA A 1242 56.83 -52.53 5.37
C ALA A 1242 56.95 -52.68 3.84
N GLY A 1243 57.28 -51.59 3.16
CA GLY A 1243 57.50 -51.56 1.71
C GLY A 1243 58.88 -52.08 1.32
N SER A 1244 59.20 -51.98 0.02
CA SER A 1244 60.49 -52.41 -0.54
C SER A 1244 61.65 -51.44 -0.31
N LYS A 1245 61.39 -50.27 0.30
CA LYS A 1245 62.39 -49.25 0.66
C LYS A 1245 62.34 -48.93 2.15
N ALA A 1246 63.50 -48.77 2.77
CA ALA A 1246 63.62 -48.06 4.05
C ALA A 1246 63.32 -46.57 3.87
N GLY A 1247 62.74 -45.92 4.88
CA GLY A 1247 62.32 -44.52 4.79
C GLY A 1247 61.24 -44.14 5.80
N LYS A 1248 60.50 -43.05 5.51
CA LYS A 1248 59.32 -42.62 6.27
C LYS A 1248 58.13 -42.38 5.33
N ALA A 1249 56.95 -42.82 5.74
CA ALA A 1249 55.68 -42.55 5.07
C ALA A 1249 54.61 -42.22 6.12
N THR A 1250 53.67 -41.35 5.77
CA THR A 1250 52.51 -41.04 6.61
C THR A 1250 51.33 -41.89 6.18
N VAL A 1251 50.79 -42.67 7.11
CA VAL A 1251 49.54 -43.43 6.94
C VAL A 1251 48.40 -42.64 7.57
N THR A 1252 47.32 -42.41 6.81
CA THR A 1252 46.18 -41.59 7.21
C THR A 1252 44.88 -42.40 7.18
N ALA A 1253 44.02 -42.19 8.18
CA ALA A 1253 42.67 -42.72 8.27
C ALA A 1253 41.66 -41.57 8.19
N THR A 1254 40.64 -41.70 7.35
CA THR A 1254 39.61 -40.66 7.11
C THR A 1254 38.20 -41.26 7.19
N ALA A 1255 37.27 -40.61 7.88
CA ALA A 1255 35.84 -40.93 7.92
C ALA A 1255 35.01 -39.66 8.18
N GLY A 1256 33.85 -39.48 7.54
CA GLY A 1256 32.95 -38.34 7.76
C GLY A 1256 33.63 -36.96 7.62
N GLY A 1257 34.59 -36.83 6.70
CA GLY A 1257 35.36 -35.60 6.49
C GLY A 1257 36.43 -35.28 7.55
N LYS A 1258 36.54 -36.06 8.64
CA LYS A 1258 37.63 -35.93 9.63
C LYS A 1258 38.72 -36.98 9.36
N SER A 1259 39.96 -36.69 9.78
CA SER A 1259 41.09 -37.60 9.61
C SER A 1259 42.09 -37.57 10.76
N ALA A 1260 42.90 -38.63 10.84
CA ALA A 1260 44.07 -38.73 11.72
C ALA A 1260 45.20 -39.47 10.99
N SER A 1261 46.45 -39.27 11.44
CA SER A 1261 47.64 -39.80 10.77
C SER A 1261 48.68 -40.39 11.72
N VAL A 1262 49.45 -41.37 11.24
CA VAL A 1262 50.61 -41.97 11.91
C VAL A 1262 51.81 -41.97 10.96
N THR A 1263 52.96 -41.51 11.43
CA THR A 1263 54.24 -41.56 10.68
C THR A 1263 54.89 -42.92 10.87
N VAL A 1264 54.88 -43.74 9.82
CA VAL A 1264 55.53 -45.05 9.77
C VAL A 1264 56.99 -44.87 9.31
N THR A 1265 57.93 -45.39 10.08
CA THR A 1265 59.35 -45.46 9.72
C THR A 1265 59.72 -46.92 9.45
N VAL A 1266 60.32 -47.20 8.29
CA VAL A 1266 60.79 -48.54 7.91
C VAL A 1266 62.31 -48.56 7.90
N THR A 1267 62.88 -49.57 8.58
CA THR A 1267 64.33 -49.80 8.76
C THR A 1267 64.75 -51.18 8.30
#